data_AF-A0A9D8LF61-F1
#
_entry.id   AF-A0A9D8LF61-F1
#
_cell.length_a   1.000
_cell.length_b   1.000
_cell.length_c   1.000
_cell.angle_alpha   90.00
_cell.angle_beta   90.00
_cell.angle_gamma   90.00
#
_symmetry.space_group_name_H-M   'P 1'
#
loop_
_entity.id
_entity.type
_entity.pdbx_description
1 polymer ?
#
loop_
_entity_poly.entity_id
_entity_poly.type
_entity_poly.pdbx_seq_one_letter_code
_entity_poly.pdbx_strand_id
1 'polypeptide(L)'
;MLMTSDIPTMLRLHRAMFVAREIDRVEQDLVKQGLAHFHVSGAGHESTALIADYLGPEDWLHLHYRDKALLVARGMPVLEFFSSLLATGNSHSAGRQMSAHYSARGLKVASMVGPVGNNALHAVGNAQAVKAHPDAPVVICCVGDGTTQQGEFLEAVSEAVRTDAPVVFVIQNNNWAISTRTPGQTFFDLPTGPADSYLGLPIRRVDGVDLGSTRAVFEAAVTHTRATRGPSIVLMELERLSDHTNADDQALYRTAEDIKTGRSRDPLEAIRQSLRESQMGDAALAQLETGLIAEVAAAAARARTEPPPRTAGVAKAPYPASFAQAREYRGDAQAPALTMREALNRVLREQLAASRDVQLLGQDIEDPKGDVFGVTKGLSTAFPGRVRNAPLSESTIVGTSVGRALAGQRPVAFLQFADFLPLAFNQIISELGSMYWRTDGAWQAPVILMVSCGGYKAGLGPFHAQTLESVLAHVPGIDVVMPSSAGDAAGLLNAAFQSKRPTVFLYPKSALNLSDRRTSEDIDRHFVAPGRARIARQGNDLTLVTWGNPMAQSSLAAETLSGAGAETDLIDLRSISPWDEDAVLRSVRRTKRLLVVHEDNHTAGFGAEVMATVMERAGIPVAARRVTRDDIHVPFQFERQIEALPSYRRIMEAAAALLEFDLEWEAPRAESGPAAIAAIGSGPADDEVEVVELLVNPGDVIKTGDLVAVVEATKAAVDVQATVSGKVLSIPVALKDKIAVGAPLMFVEADAGAAPRQATATAERIDRAILKRRATPLAAPATVGRAPVAVGVAGIAGVTGGRKVNNADLRGNWQTRDAGDIVKLTGIESRRWVQPGETVFSLATAATEKLLEEQQLGIDQIDLVIATTGTPDVITPSLACRVADSVSRAGRANLPAYDINAACSGYLYALAQARDFVTNNPSARVLIVTSEVLSPLLDQNDFNTAVLFADAATASLVQGPDHEQPALFTFAQPTIAGSPESGELLSVPRAGEGYIRMNGREVFADAVRAMTSTLTSACTAEGITMDDIDLMVPHQANQRIIDAIARRSGRPAHSIIRTFGNTSSSTIPLALMDALPTTRPGDRLGLVAFGGGITYAAAIATVGSPR
;
A
#
# COMPACT_ATOMS: atom_id res chain seq x y z
N MET A 1 -33.48 -58.37 -17.65
CA MET A 1 -33.85 -59.47 -16.74
C MET A 1 -33.44 -59.24 -15.28
N LEU A 2 -32.38 -58.48 -14.97
CA LEU A 2 -31.92 -58.22 -13.59
C LEU A 2 -32.74 -57.21 -12.78
N MET A 3 -33.46 -56.26 -13.41
CA MET A 3 -34.24 -55.26 -12.66
C MET A 3 -35.62 -55.72 -12.21
N THR A 4 -36.27 -56.64 -12.93
CA THR A 4 -37.68 -57.02 -12.65
C THR A 4 -37.87 -57.77 -11.33
N SER A 5 -36.80 -58.23 -10.67
CA SER A 5 -36.85 -58.97 -9.41
C SER A 5 -36.54 -58.13 -8.15
N ASP A 6 -36.05 -56.90 -8.26
CA ASP A 6 -35.66 -56.03 -7.12
C ASP A 6 -36.61 -54.83 -7.01
N ILE A 7 -37.85 -55.11 -6.61
CA ILE A 7 -38.93 -54.11 -6.45
C ILE A 7 -38.51 -52.94 -5.54
N PRO A 8 -37.89 -53.14 -4.37
CA PRO A 8 -37.46 -52.02 -3.51
C PRO A 8 -36.54 -51.04 -4.22
N THR A 9 -35.58 -51.52 -5.02
CA THR A 9 -34.69 -50.63 -5.78
C THR A 9 -35.42 -49.94 -6.92
N MET A 10 -36.29 -50.64 -7.65
CA MET A 10 -37.12 -50.00 -8.68
C MET A 10 -38.00 -48.89 -8.11
N LEU A 11 -38.58 -49.08 -6.93
CA LEU A 11 -39.40 -48.06 -6.25
C LEU A 11 -38.58 -46.84 -5.81
N ARG A 12 -37.38 -47.03 -5.26
CA ARG A 12 -36.49 -45.91 -4.91
C ARG A 12 -36.10 -45.11 -6.15
N LEU A 13 -35.73 -45.81 -7.22
CA LEU A 13 -35.32 -45.19 -8.48
C LEU A 13 -36.48 -44.45 -9.14
N HIS A 14 -37.64 -45.10 -9.26
CA HIS A 14 -38.86 -44.49 -9.80
C HIS A 14 -39.26 -43.26 -8.99
N ARG A 15 -39.20 -43.29 -7.65
CA ARG A 15 -39.43 -42.11 -6.81
C ARG A 15 -38.50 -40.96 -7.20
N ALA A 16 -37.19 -41.19 -7.29
CA ALA A 16 -36.24 -40.13 -7.63
C ALA A 16 -36.49 -39.54 -9.03
N MET A 17 -36.70 -40.41 -10.03
CA MET A 17 -36.98 -40.00 -11.41
C MET A 17 -38.31 -39.25 -11.54
N PHE A 18 -39.38 -39.79 -10.96
CA PHE A 18 -40.72 -39.21 -11.02
C PHE A 18 -40.78 -37.88 -10.27
N VAL A 19 -40.23 -37.80 -9.05
CA VAL A 19 -40.17 -36.54 -8.29
C VAL A 19 -39.39 -35.49 -9.06
N ALA A 20 -38.26 -35.82 -9.69
CA ALA A 20 -37.52 -34.86 -10.51
C ALA A 20 -38.34 -34.35 -11.71
N ARG A 21 -39.06 -35.24 -12.41
CA ARG A 21 -39.96 -34.87 -13.52
C ARG A 21 -41.13 -33.98 -13.05
N GLU A 22 -41.70 -34.30 -11.90
CA GLU A 22 -42.81 -33.53 -11.35
C GLU A 22 -42.36 -32.16 -10.82
N ILE A 23 -41.15 -32.07 -10.23
CA ILE A 23 -40.51 -30.79 -9.92
C ILE A 23 -40.37 -29.96 -11.20
N ASP A 24 -39.79 -30.52 -12.28
CA ASP A 24 -39.67 -29.85 -13.57
C ASP A 24 -41.01 -29.28 -14.07
N ARG A 25 -42.07 -30.10 -14.04
CA ARG A 25 -43.42 -29.69 -14.45
C ARG A 25 -43.94 -28.50 -13.63
N VAL A 26 -43.81 -28.56 -12.31
CA VAL A 26 -44.26 -27.49 -11.41
C VAL A 26 -43.41 -26.23 -11.56
N GLU A 27 -42.10 -26.36 -11.72
CA GLU A 27 -41.21 -25.22 -11.98
C GLU A 27 -41.59 -24.50 -13.30
N GLN A 28 -41.87 -25.27 -14.35
CA GLN A 28 -42.37 -24.72 -15.63
C GLN A 28 -43.70 -23.99 -15.47
N ASP A 29 -44.63 -24.54 -14.69
CA ASP A 29 -45.91 -23.90 -14.40
C ASP A 29 -45.71 -22.58 -13.64
N LEU A 30 -44.81 -22.55 -12.65
CA LEU A 30 -44.48 -21.33 -11.91
C LEU A 30 -43.87 -20.24 -12.81
N VAL A 31 -42.98 -20.63 -13.74
CA VAL A 31 -42.43 -19.70 -14.74
C VAL A 31 -43.54 -19.19 -15.68
N LYS A 32 -44.42 -20.06 -16.17
CA LYS A 32 -45.56 -19.67 -17.03
C LYS A 32 -46.57 -18.76 -16.31
N GLN A 33 -46.68 -18.88 -14.99
CA GLN A 33 -47.48 -17.99 -14.14
C GLN A 33 -46.79 -16.64 -13.87
N GLY A 34 -45.52 -16.46 -14.27
CA GLY A 34 -44.73 -15.26 -13.98
C GLY A 34 -44.24 -15.18 -12.53
N LEU A 35 -44.27 -16.29 -11.78
CA LEU A 35 -43.81 -16.37 -10.39
C LEU A 35 -42.31 -16.68 -10.27
N ALA A 36 -41.70 -17.18 -11.35
CA ALA A 36 -40.27 -17.44 -11.46
C ALA A 36 -39.75 -16.98 -12.83
N HIS A 37 -38.44 -16.73 -12.94
CA HIS A 37 -37.85 -16.13 -14.14
C HIS A 37 -37.17 -17.13 -15.07
N PHE A 38 -36.48 -18.13 -14.52
CA PHE A 38 -35.59 -18.99 -15.28
C PHE A 38 -35.64 -20.44 -14.77
N HIS A 39 -35.82 -21.37 -15.71
CA HIS A 39 -35.93 -22.80 -15.45
C HIS A 39 -35.12 -23.59 -16.49
N VAL A 40 -34.43 -24.63 -16.00
CA VAL A 40 -33.67 -25.58 -16.80
C VAL A 40 -34.24 -26.97 -16.52
N SER A 41 -34.75 -27.63 -17.56
CA SER A 41 -35.37 -28.95 -17.43
C SER A 41 -34.30 -30.05 -17.33
N GLY A 42 -34.48 -30.98 -16.39
CA GLY A 42 -33.76 -32.26 -16.34
C GLY A 42 -34.41 -33.38 -17.15
N ALA A 43 -35.50 -33.09 -17.88
CA ALA A 43 -36.30 -34.11 -18.56
C ALA A 43 -35.49 -34.90 -19.59
N GLY A 44 -35.45 -36.22 -19.40
CA GLY A 44 -34.68 -37.19 -20.20
C GLY A 44 -33.34 -37.57 -19.59
N HIS A 45 -32.91 -36.93 -18.50
CA HIS A 45 -31.67 -37.22 -17.76
C HIS A 45 -31.93 -37.98 -16.44
N GLU A 46 -33.15 -38.47 -16.20
CA GLU A 46 -33.55 -38.98 -14.88
C GLU A 46 -32.81 -40.25 -14.44
N SER A 47 -32.26 -41.03 -15.37
CA SER A 47 -31.47 -42.22 -15.06
C SER A 47 -30.14 -41.94 -14.38
N THR A 48 -29.71 -40.68 -14.31
CA THR A 48 -28.61 -40.24 -13.43
C THR A 48 -28.84 -40.59 -11.96
N ALA A 49 -30.10 -40.75 -11.53
CA ALA A 49 -30.45 -41.21 -10.17
C ALA A 49 -29.80 -42.55 -9.78
N LEU A 50 -29.51 -43.42 -10.75
CA LEU A 50 -28.84 -44.71 -10.52
C LEU A 50 -27.45 -44.57 -9.90
N ILE A 51 -26.78 -43.44 -10.14
CA ILE A 51 -25.43 -43.20 -9.62
C ILE A 51 -25.44 -43.21 -8.09
N ALA A 52 -26.51 -42.70 -7.45
CA ALA A 52 -26.61 -42.57 -6.00
C ALA A 52 -26.54 -43.91 -5.25
N ASP A 53 -26.98 -45.02 -5.85
CA ASP A 53 -26.94 -46.36 -5.24
C ASP A 53 -25.50 -46.84 -4.95
N TYR A 54 -24.50 -46.23 -5.59
CA TYR A 54 -23.09 -46.59 -5.48
C TYR A 54 -22.26 -45.61 -4.62
N LEU A 55 -22.93 -44.61 -4.04
CA LEU A 55 -22.29 -43.54 -3.27
C LEU A 55 -22.55 -43.68 -1.78
N GLY A 56 -21.49 -43.72 -0.99
CA GLY A 56 -21.50 -43.54 0.46
C GLY A 56 -21.57 -42.08 0.88
N PRO A 57 -21.64 -41.81 2.19
CA PRO A 57 -21.71 -40.46 2.75
C PRO A 57 -20.43 -39.64 2.49
N GLU A 58 -19.28 -40.32 2.33
CA GLU A 58 -17.99 -39.66 2.12
C GLU A 58 -17.71 -39.28 0.67
N ASP A 59 -18.48 -39.82 -0.29
CA ASP A 59 -18.32 -39.55 -1.73
C ASP A 59 -18.85 -38.16 -2.11
N TRP A 60 -18.26 -37.59 -3.15
CA TRP A 60 -18.53 -36.21 -3.57
C TRP A 60 -19.21 -36.14 -4.93
N LEU A 61 -20.02 -35.09 -5.10
CA LEU A 61 -20.75 -34.81 -6.33
C LEU A 61 -20.38 -33.41 -6.84
N HIS A 62 -19.84 -33.37 -8.05
CA HIS A 62 -19.72 -32.18 -8.90
C HIS A 62 -20.68 -32.38 -10.07
N LEU A 63 -21.78 -31.62 -10.09
CA LEU A 63 -22.94 -31.95 -10.91
C LEU A 63 -23.04 -31.10 -12.19
N HIS A 64 -23.78 -31.65 -13.15
CA HIS A 64 -24.35 -30.94 -14.27
C HIS A 64 -25.72 -30.37 -13.85
N TYR A 65 -26.11 -29.20 -14.36
CA TYR A 65 -27.36 -28.53 -13.96
C TYR A 65 -28.63 -29.32 -14.35
N ARG A 66 -28.51 -30.44 -15.07
CA ARG A 66 -29.61 -31.39 -15.38
C ARG A 66 -29.73 -32.55 -14.38
N ASP A 67 -28.86 -32.65 -13.38
CA ASP A 67 -28.78 -33.75 -12.41
C ASP A 67 -29.84 -33.72 -11.30
N LYS A 68 -31.04 -33.23 -11.60
CA LYS A 68 -32.14 -33.12 -10.63
C LYS A 68 -32.49 -34.46 -10.00
N ALA A 69 -32.56 -35.52 -10.81
CA ALA A 69 -32.88 -36.86 -10.33
C ALA A 69 -31.77 -37.44 -9.42
N LEU A 70 -30.50 -37.18 -9.74
CA LEU A 70 -29.38 -37.57 -8.88
C LEU A 70 -29.39 -36.80 -7.55
N LEU A 71 -29.73 -35.52 -7.54
CA LEU A 71 -29.89 -34.73 -6.31
C LEU A 71 -31.00 -35.28 -5.41
N VAL A 72 -32.16 -35.60 -5.99
CA VAL A 72 -33.28 -36.23 -5.26
C VAL A 72 -32.83 -37.58 -4.70
N ALA A 73 -32.17 -38.41 -5.50
CA ALA A 73 -31.66 -39.71 -5.07
C ALA A 73 -30.59 -39.61 -3.97
N ARG A 74 -29.76 -38.55 -4.00
CA ARG A 74 -28.76 -38.23 -2.96
C ARG A 74 -29.40 -37.75 -1.65
N GLY A 75 -30.68 -37.38 -1.66
CA GLY A 75 -31.44 -36.96 -0.49
C GLY A 75 -31.60 -35.45 -0.36
N MET A 76 -31.44 -34.68 -1.43
CA MET A 76 -31.78 -33.25 -1.41
C MET A 76 -33.30 -33.08 -1.17
N PRO A 77 -33.71 -32.24 -0.20
CA PRO A 77 -35.12 -32.01 0.07
C PRO A 77 -35.84 -31.39 -1.15
N VAL A 78 -37.04 -31.89 -1.46
CA VAL A 78 -37.88 -31.37 -2.58
C VAL A 78 -38.14 -29.86 -2.46
N LEU A 79 -38.25 -29.35 -1.23
CA LEU A 79 -38.39 -27.93 -0.95
C LEU A 79 -37.28 -27.09 -1.58
N GLU A 80 -36.03 -27.56 -1.52
CA GLU A 80 -34.85 -26.80 -1.95
C GLU A 80 -34.92 -26.42 -3.43
N PHE A 81 -35.50 -27.28 -4.27
CA PHE A 81 -35.69 -27.01 -5.70
C PHE A 81 -36.58 -25.77 -5.93
N PHE A 82 -37.66 -25.65 -5.15
CA PHE A 82 -38.57 -24.50 -5.25
C PHE A 82 -38.05 -23.26 -4.52
N SER A 83 -37.38 -23.42 -3.38
CA SER A 83 -36.69 -22.32 -2.70
C SER A 83 -35.63 -21.69 -3.61
N SER A 84 -34.87 -22.52 -4.33
CA SER A 84 -33.88 -22.07 -5.33
C SER A 84 -34.56 -21.43 -6.55
N LEU A 85 -35.60 -22.05 -7.12
CA LEU A 85 -36.35 -21.48 -8.26
C LEU A 85 -36.89 -20.08 -7.96
N LEU A 86 -37.50 -19.92 -6.78
CA LEU A 86 -38.10 -18.66 -6.33
C LEU A 86 -37.07 -17.71 -5.69
N ALA A 87 -35.79 -18.11 -5.64
CA ALA A 87 -34.69 -17.37 -5.03
C ALA A 87 -34.99 -16.88 -3.61
N THR A 88 -35.62 -17.73 -2.77
CA THR A 88 -36.03 -17.33 -1.43
C THR A 88 -34.84 -17.17 -0.49
N GLY A 89 -35.05 -16.47 0.62
CA GLY A 89 -34.02 -16.27 1.65
C GLY A 89 -33.60 -17.54 2.39
N ASN A 90 -34.36 -18.64 2.27
CA ASN A 90 -34.05 -19.94 2.88
C ASN A 90 -33.38 -20.93 1.91
N SER A 91 -33.27 -20.59 0.62
CA SER A 91 -32.53 -21.42 -0.34
C SER A 91 -31.06 -21.57 0.08
N HIS A 92 -30.38 -22.58 -0.45
CA HIS A 92 -28.97 -22.89 -0.16
C HIS A 92 -27.99 -21.75 -0.51
N SER A 93 -28.46 -20.72 -1.24
CA SER A 93 -27.69 -19.53 -1.61
C SER A 93 -28.28 -18.24 -1.04
N ALA A 94 -29.40 -18.31 -0.32
CA ALA A 94 -30.25 -17.20 0.06
C ALA A 94 -30.58 -16.26 -1.13
N GLY A 95 -30.90 -16.85 -2.29
CA GLY A 95 -31.29 -16.15 -3.51
C GLY A 95 -30.14 -15.55 -4.32
N ARG A 96 -28.89 -15.92 -4.05
CA ARG A 96 -27.70 -15.37 -4.74
C ARG A 96 -27.24 -16.17 -5.96
N GLN A 97 -27.76 -17.39 -6.12
CA GLN A 97 -27.36 -18.30 -7.19
C GLN A 97 -28.54 -18.54 -8.16
N MET A 98 -28.23 -18.92 -9.40
CA MET A 98 -29.22 -19.36 -10.38
C MET A 98 -29.98 -20.60 -9.88
N SER A 99 -31.26 -20.67 -10.23
CA SER A 99 -32.21 -21.68 -9.76
C SER A 99 -31.74 -23.13 -9.93
N ALA A 100 -31.03 -23.44 -11.01
CA ALA A 100 -30.57 -24.80 -11.32
C ALA A 100 -29.16 -25.15 -10.77
N HIS A 101 -28.45 -24.22 -10.15
CA HIS A 101 -27.08 -24.42 -9.65
C HIS A 101 -27.08 -24.84 -8.17
N TYR A 102 -27.66 -26.01 -7.92
CA TYR A 102 -27.86 -26.55 -6.59
C TYR A 102 -26.56 -26.81 -5.82
N SER A 103 -26.61 -26.68 -4.50
CA SER A 103 -25.53 -27.07 -3.60
C SER A 103 -26.04 -27.58 -2.27
N ALA A 104 -25.34 -28.57 -1.70
CA ALA A 104 -25.65 -29.11 -0.38
C ALA A 104 -24.38 -29.66 0.27
N ARG A 105 -23.77 -28.85 1.15
CA ARG A 105 -22.53 -29.23 1.84
C ARG A 105 -22.68 -30.49 2.69
N GLY A 106 -23.80 -30.64 3.40
CA GLY A 106 -24.08 -31.83 4.18
C GLY A 106 -24.19 -33.12 3.36
N LEU A 107 -24.43 -33.01 2.04
CA LEU A 107 -24.51 -34.14 1.11
C LEU A 107 -23.28 -34.25 0.19
N LYS A 108 -22.26 -33.41 0.42
CA LYS A 108 -21.04 -33.27 -0.41
C LYS A 108 -21.33 -32.94 -1.88
N VAL A 109 -22.36 -32.13 -2.10
CA VAL A 109 -22.71 -31.56 -3.41
C VAL A 109 -22.06 -30.18 -3.51
N ALA A 110 -20.97 -30.08 -4.27
CA ALA A 110 -20.25 -28.83 -4.48
C ALA A 110 -21.11 -27.81 -5.24
N SER A 111 -20.90 -26.52 -4.96
CA SER A 111 -21.58 -25.45 -5.68
C SER A 111 -21.00 -25.28 -7.09
N MET A 112 -21.87 -25.17 -8.09
CA MET A 112 -21.50 -24.93 -9.49
C MET A 112 -21.78 -23.49 -9.94
N VAL A 113 -21.31 -23.15 -11.15
CA VAL A 113 -21.53 -21.86 -11.82
C VAL A 113 -21.91 -22.06 -13.29
N GLY A 114 -22.30 -20.95 -13.95
CA GLY A 114 -22.70 -20.96 -15.37
C GLY A 114 -21.58 -21.28 -16.36
N PRO A 115 -20.34 -20.79 -16.19
CA PRO A 115 -19.19 -21.23 -16.99
C PRO A 115 -18.96 -22.74 -16.85
N VAL A 116 -19.43 -23.52 -17.84
CA VAL A 116 -19.37 -24.99 -17.77
C VAL A 116 -17.93 -25.52 -17.88
N GLY A 117 -17.66 -26.67 -17.27
CA GLY A 117 -16.38 -27.39 -17.39
C GLY A 117 -15.34 -27.00 -16.34
N ASN A 118 -15.46 -25.84 -15.71
CA ASN A 118 -14.51 -25.35 -14.71
C ASN A 118 -14.53 -26.17 -13.40
N ASN A 119 -15.69 -26.71 -13.02
CA ASN A 119 -15.89 -27.55 -11.85
C ASN A 119 -15.22 -28.93 -11.99
N ALA A 120 -14.83 -29.34 -13.21
CA ALA A 120 -14.11 -30.59 -13.43
C ALA A 120 -12.72 -30.56 -12.76
N LEU A 121 -12.00 -29.44 -12.84
CA LEU A 121 -10.72 -29.26 -12.14
C LEU A 121 -10.89 -29.32 -10.62
N HIS A 122 -12.01 -28.81 -10.10
CA HIS A 122 -12.32 -28.91 -8.67
C HIS A 122 -12.59 -30.35 -8.26
N ALA A 123 -13.32 -31.11 -9.09
CA ALA A 123 -13.58 -32.52 -8.85
C ALA A 123 -12.27 -33.32 -8.74
N VAL A 124 -11.29 -33.01 -9.60
CA VAL A 124 -9.95 -33.61 -9.54
C VAL A 124 -9.19 -33.19 -8.29
N GLY A 125 -9.18 -31.91 -7.95
CA GLY A 125 -8.57 -31.41 -6.71
C GLY A 125 -9.15 -32.06 -5.45
N ASN A 126 -10.48 -32.20 -5.41
CA ASN A 126 -11.20 -32.88 -4.35
C ASN A 126 -10.80 -34.36 -4.28
N ALA A 127 -10.79 -35.05 -5.41
CA ALA A 127 -10.37 -36.45 -5.52
C ALA A 127 -8.93 -36.66 -5.03
N GLN A 128 -8.02 -35.73 -5.36
CA GLN A 128 -6.66 -35.74 -4.86
C GLN A 128 -6.60 -35.55 -3.33
N ALA A 129 -7.41 -34.66 -2.77
CA ALA A 129 -7.46 -34.41 -1.33
C ALA A 129 -7.98 -35.61 -0.53
N VAL A 130 -8.99 -36.30 -1.06
CA VAL A 130 -9.61 -37.46 -0.38
C VAL A 130 -8.99 -38.79 -0.76
N LYS A 131 -7.95 -38.80 -1.62
CA LYS A 131 -7.33 -40.04 -2.14
C LYS A 131 -6.88 -40.99 -1.02
N ALA A 132 -6.31 -40.43 0.06
CA ALA A 132 -5.79 -41.17 1.21
C ALA A 132 -6.81 -41.35 2.36
N HIS A 133 -8.06 -40.95 2.18
CA HIS A 133 -9.08 -41.08 3.22
C HIS A 133 -9.43 -42.57 3.44
N PRO A 134 -9.58 -43.03 4.70
CA PRO A 134 -9.74 -44.46 5.02
C PRO A 134 -10.98 -45.11 4.40
N ASP A 135 -12.09 -44.36 4.30
CA ASP A 135 -13.33 -44.84 3.67
C ASP A 135 -13.27 -44.88 2.13
N ALA A 136 -12.10 -44.58 1.56
CA ALA A 136 -11.82 -44.60 0.13
C ALA A 136 -12.91 -43.90 -0.72
N PRO A 137 -13.29 -42.65 -0.41
CA PRO A 137 -14.31 -41.94 -1.16
C PRO A 137 -13.90 -41.75 -2.63
N VAL A 138 -14.90 -41.65 -3.49
CA VAL A 138 -14.79 -41.30 -4.92
C VAL A 138 -15.46 -39.96 -5.19
N VAL A 139 -15.05 -39.31 -6.26
CA VAL A 139 -15.69 -38.07 -6.74
C VAL A 139 -16.40 -38.35 -8.05
N ILE A 140 -17.67 -38.01 -8.15
CA ILE A 140 -18.42 -38.05 -9.41
C ILE A 140 -18.42 -36.65 -10.01
N CYS A 141 -17.99 -36.55 -11.26
CA CYS A 141 -17.99 -35.31 -12.03
C CYS A 141 -18.93 -35.47 -13.23
N CYS A 142 -20.15 -34.95 -13.12
CA CYS A 142 -21.14 -34.95 -14.18
C CYS A 142 -20.99 -33.71 -15.07
N VAL A 143 -20.95 -33.93 -16.39
CA VAL A 143 -20.87 -32.87 -17.40
C VAL A 143 -21.75 -33.20 -18.60
N GLY A 144 -22.18 -32.19 -19.35
CA GLY A 144 -22.80 -32.41 -20.67
C GLY A 144 -21.76 -32.75 -21.75
N ASP A 145 -22.19 -33.42 -22.81
CA ASP A 145 -21.41 -33.64 -24.03
C ASP A 145 -20.77 -32.36 -24.58
N GLY A 146 -21.52 -31.26 -24.68
CA GLY A 146 -21.00 -29.96 -25.11
C GLY A 146 -19.90 -29.41 -24.19
N THR A 147 -20.01 -29.65 -22.88
CA THR A 147 -19.03 -29.21 -21.87
C THR A 147 -17.66 -29.87 -22.08
N THR A 148 -17.61 -31.06 -22.68
CA THR A 148 -16.34 -31.80 -22.89
C THR A 148 -15.38 -31.12 -23.86
N GLN A 149 -15.85 -30.10 -24.59
CA GLN A 149 -15.03 -29.29 -25.49
C GLN A 149 -14.32 -28.11 -24.79
N GLN A 150 -14.62 -27.87 -23.50
CA GLN A 150 -13.95 -26.82 -22.72
C GLN A 150 -12.52 -27.25 -22.36
N GLY A 151 -11.57 -26.33 -22.52
CA GLY A 151 -10.15 -26.59 -22.20
C GLY A 151 -9.94 -27.11 -20.78
N GLU A 152 -10.60 -26.49 -19.80
CA GLU A 152 -10.51 -26.88 -18.39
C GLU A 152 -11.02 -28.31 -18.11
N PHE A 153 -11.99 -28.82 -18.89
CA PHE A 153 -12.42 -30.21 -18.78
C PHE A 153 -11.34 -31.17 -19.30
N LEU A 154 -10.75 -30.89 -20.46
CA LEU A 154 -9.68 -31.70 -21.06
C LEU A 154 -8.45 -31.74 -20.15
N GLU A 155 -8.12 -30.59 -19.55
CA GLU A 155 -7.09 -30.48 -18.52
C GLU A 155 -7.42 -31.30 -17.27
N ALA A 156 -8.67 -31.27 -16.80
CA ALA A 156 -9.09 -32.07 -15.65
C ALA A 156 -8.91 -33.58 -15.88
N VAL A 157 -9.31 -34.10 -17.05
CA VAL A 157 -9.09 -35.52 -17.35
C VAL A 157 -7.60 -35.84 -17.42
N SER A 158 -6.80 -34.97 -18.03
CA SER A 158 -5.34 -35.12 -18.11
C SER A 158 -4.68 -35.13 -16.73
N GLU A 159 -5.07 -34.20 -15.86
CA GLU A 159 -4.56 -34.10 -14.49
C GLU A 159 -5.00 -35.29 -13.62
N ALA A 160 -6.22 -35.77 -13.80
CA ALA A 160 -6.72 -36.96 -13.12
C ALA A 160 -5.91 -38.20 -13.49
N VAL A 161 -5.57 -38.37 -14.77
CA VAL A 161 -4.68 -39.46 -15.24
C VAL A 161 -3.27 -39.28 -14.66
N ARG A 162 -2.70 -38.08 -14.76
CA ARG A 162 -1.34 -37.79 -14.28
C ARG A 162 -1.17 -38.04 -12.78
N THR A 163 -2.21 -37.74 -11.99
CA THR A 163 -2.17 -37.86 -10.52
C THR A 163 -2.86 -39.11 -9.99
N ASP A 164 -3.40 -39.94 -10.89
CA ASP A 164 -4.19 -41.11 -10.56
C ASP A 164 -5.29 -40.73 -9.55
N ALA A 165 -6.14 -39.76 -9.90
CA ALA A 165 -7.15 -39.23 -8.99
C ALA A 165 -8.44 -40.10 -9.02
N PRO A 166 -9.06 -40.43 -7.87
CA PRO A 166 -10.25 -41.28 -7.81
C PRO A 166 -11.54 -40.54 -8.21
N VAL A 167 -11.63 -40.14 -9.48
CA VAL A 167 -12.75 -39.41 -10.08
C VAL A 167 -13.42 -40.22 -11.19
N VAL A 168 -14.74 -40.24 -11.21
CA VAL A 168 -15.54 -40.79 -12.32
C VAL A 168 -16.13 -39.62 -13.09
N PHE A 169 -15.67 -39.42 -14.33
CA PHE A 169 -16.24 -38.46 -15.26
C PHE A 169 -17.48 -39.08 -15.92
N VAL A 170 -18.64 -38.49 -15.67
CA VAL A 170 -19.93 -38.92 -16.22
C VAL A 170 -20.37 -37.92 -17.27
N ILE A 171 -20.23 -38.30 -18.54
CA ILE A 171 -20.59 -37.46 -19.67
C ILE A 171 -22.02 -37.81 -20.07
N GLN A 172 -22.92 -36.86 -19.89
CA GLN A 172 -24.33 -36.98 -20.25
C GLN A 172 -24.51 -36.55 -21.70
N ASN A 173 -24.52 -37.53 -22.60
CA ASN A 173 -24.63 -37.30 -24.04
C ASN A 173 -26.07 -37.33 -24.49
N ASN A 174 -26.68 -36.15 -24.62
CA ASN A 174 -27.98 -36.00 -25.27
C ASN A 174 -27.86 -35.55 -26.75
N ASN A 175 -26.64 -35.50 -27.29
CA ASN A 175 -26.30 -35.09 -28.66
C ASN A 175 -26.49 -33.60 -28.98
N TRP A 176 -26.72 -32.74 -27.98
CA TRP A 176 -27.04 -31.32 -28.18
C TRP A 176 -26.39 -30.39 -27.14
N ALA A 177 -25.53 -29.48 -27.62
CA ALA A 177 -25.05 -28.33 -26.89
C ALA A 177 -25.92 -27.10 -27.21
N ILE A 178 -26.92 -26.82 -26.38
CA ILE A 178 -27.97 -25.82 -26.66
C ILE A 178 -28.73 -26.20 -27.94
N SER A 179 -28.39 -25.57 -29.07
CA SER A 179 -28.96 -25.82 -30.41
C SER A 179 -27.96 -26.49 -31.37
N THR A 180 -26.72 -26.71 -30.94
CA THR A 180 -25.66 -27.28 -31.77
C THR A 180 -25.59 -28.79 -31.56
N ARG A 181 -25.62 -29.56 -32.65
CA ARG A 181 -25.37 -31.01 -32.60
C ARG A 181 -23.93 -31.28 -32.23
N THR A 182 -23.70 -32.19 -31.28
CA THR A 182 -22.36 -32.59 -30.81
C THR A 182 -21.74 -33.82 -31.49
N PRO A 183 -22.49 -34.73 -32.16
CA PRO A 183 -21.87 -35.84 -32.87
C PRO A 183 -20.79 -35.39 -33.85
N GLY A 184 -19.67 -36.13 -33.86
CA GLY A 184 -18.48 -35.82 -34.64
C GLY A 184 -17.66 -34.61 -34.17
N GLN A 185 -17.98 -34.00 -33.02
CA GLN A 185 -17.32 -32.78 -32.51
C GLN A 185 -16.77 -32.93 -31.08
N THR A 186 -16.70 -34.15 -30.54
CA THR A 186 -16.24 -34.39 -29.16
C THR A 186 -15.05 -35.34 -29.15
N PHE A 187 -14.32 -35.43 -28.03
CA PHE A 187 -13.17 -36.36 -27.94
C PHE A 187 -13.60 -37.84 -28.01
N PHE A 188 -14.86 -38.14 -27.70
CA PHE A 188 -15.41 -39.48 -27.72
C PHE A 188 -16.20 -39.78 -29.00
N ASP A 189 -16.59 -38.78 -29.77
CA ASP A 189 -17.24 -38.95 -31.08
C ASP A 189 -16.63 -37.96 -32.08
N LEU A 190 -15.69 -38.47 -32.88
CA LEU A 190 -14.88 -37.72 -33.82
C LEU A 190 -15.49 -37.78 -35.24
N PRO A 191 -15.06 -36.93 -36.19
CA PRO A 191 -15.54 -37.00 -37.57
C PRO A 191 -15.27 -38.37 -38.24
N THR A 192 -14.29 -39.12 -37.75
CA THR A 192 -13.94 -40.47 -38.22
C THR A 192 -14.74 -41.58 -37.53
N GLY A 193 -15.61 -41.24 -36.58
CA GLY A 193 -16.39 -42.18 -35.78
C GLY A 193 -16.07 -42.13 -34.28
N PRO A 194 -16.74 -42.98 -33.49
CA PRO A 194 -16.60 -43.01 -32.03
C PRO A 194 -15.21 -43.50 -31.60
N ALA A 195 -14.69 -42.92 -30.51
CA ALA A 195 -13.48 -43.40 -29.84
C ALA A 195 -13.83 -44.31 -28.65
N ASP A 196 -13.00 -45.33 -28.41
CA ASP A 196 -13.16 -46.29 -27.31
C ASP A 196 -12.32 -45.94 -26.08
N SER A 197 -11.36 -45.01 -26.21
CA SER A 197 -10.53 -44.55 -25.10
C SER A 197 -10.08 -43.11 -25.27
N TYR A 198 -9.69 -42.47 -24.18
CA TYR A 198 -9.09 -41.14 -24.16
C TYR A 198 -7.99 -41.08 -23.10
N LEU A 199 -6.79 -40.66 -23.49
CA LEU A 199 -5.59 -40.64 -22.63
C LEU A 199 -5.32 -41.97 -21.90
N GLY A 200 -5.61 -43.10 -22.57
CA GLY A 200 -5.45 -44.44 -22.01
C GLY A 200 -6.59 -44.90 -21.09
N LEU A 201 -7.59 -44.05 -20.82
CA LEU A 201 -8.80 -44.44 -20.09
C LEU A 201 -9.84 -45.02 -21.05
N PRO A 202 -10.38 -46.23 -20.79
CA PRO A 202 -11.52 -46.75 -21.54
C PRO A 202 -12.76 -45.87 -21.36
N ILE A 203 -13.46 -45.59 -22.47
CA ILE A 203 -14.74 -44.89 -22.46
C ILE A 203 -15.84 -45.94 -22.31
N ARG A 204 -16.42 -46.06 -21.11
CA ARG A 204 -17.51 -47.00 -20.84
C ARG A 204 -18.82 -46.39 -21.31
N ARG A 205 -19.37 -46.86 -22.43
CA ARG A 205 -20.63 -46.37 -23.00
C ARG A 205 -21.83 -47.11 -22.44
N VAL A 206 -22.91 -46.39 -22.17
CA VAL A 206 -24.15 -47.00 -21.72
C VAL A 206 -25.38 -46.25 -22.20
N ASP A 207 -26.45 -46.99 -22.52
CA ASP A 207 -27.75 -46.42 -22.87
C ASP A 207 -28.54 -46.12 -21.58
N GLY A 208 -28.79 -44.84 -21.31
CA GLY A 208 -29.49 -44.38 -20.11
C GLY A 208 -30.97 -44.79 -20.03
N VAL A 209 -31.55 -45.38 -21.08
CA VAL A 209 -32.89 -46.00 -21.07
C VAL A 209 -32.82 -47.48 -20.68
N ASP A 210 -31.70 -48.17 -20.98
CA ASP A 210 -31.43 -49.51 -20.45
C ASP A 210 -30.89 -49.40 -19.03
N LEU A 211 -31.81 -49.30 -18.09
CA LEU A 211 -31.51 -49.12 -16.67
C LEU A 211 -30.70 -50.28 -16.09
N GLY A 212 -30.87 -51.50 -16.60
CA GLY A 212 -30.12 -52.67 -16.15
C GLY A 212 -28.65 -52.60 -16.55
N SER A 213 -28.38 -52.27 -17.81
CA SER A 213 -27.02 -52.06 -18.32
C SER A 213 -26.36 -50.84 -17.66
N THR A 214 -27.10 -49.73 -17.54
CA THR A 214 -26.67 -48.50 -16.83
C THR A 214 -26.19 -48.80 -15.42
N ARG A 215 -26.98 -49.55 -14.66
CA ARG A 215 -26.65 -49.97 -13.30
C ARG A 215 -25.32 -50.74 -13.25
N ALA A 216 -25.16 -51.76 -14.10
CA ALA A 216 -23.94 -52.57 -14.15
C ALA A 216 -22.68 -51.76 -14.53
N VAL A 217 -22.79 -50.80 -15.46
CA VAL A 217 -21.67 -49.95 -15.88
C VAL A 217 -21.23 -49.00 -14.75
N PHE A 218 -22.17 -48.36 -14.05
CA PHE A 218 -21.84 -47.49 -12.93
C PHE A 218 -21.25 -48.26 -11.74
N GLU A 219 -21.78 -49.44 -11.43
CA GLU A 219 -21.19 -50.32 -10.42
C GLU A 219 -19.74 -50.64 -10.74
N ALA A 220 -19.46 -51.05 -11.98
CA ALA A 220 -18.13 -51.39 -12.43
C ALA A 220 -17.20 -50.17 -12.39
N ALA A 221 -17.65 -49.01 -12.87
CA ALA A 221 -16.84 -47.78 -12.90
C ALA A 221 -16.50 -47.26 -11.50
N VAL A 222 -17.50 -47.17 -10.60
CA VAL A 222 -17.32 -46.69 -9.24
C VAL A 222 -16.47 -47.67 -8.43
N THR A 223 -16.74 -48.98 -8.53
CA THR A 223 -15.96 -50.01 -7.83
C THR A 223 -14.51 -50.02 -8.31
N HIS A 224 -14.29 -49.93 -9.63
CA HIS A 224 -12.95 -49.84 -10.20
C HIS A 224 -12.21 -48.61 -9.67
N THR A 225 -12.78 -47.42 -9.80
CA THR A 225 -12.17 -46.17 -9.32
C THR A 225 -11.94 -46.19 -7.81
N ARG A 226 -12.85 -46.78 -7.02
CA ARG A 226 -12.67 -46.94 -5.57
C ARG A 226 -11.50 -47.87 -5.24
N ALA A 227 -11.34 -48.96 -5.98
CA ALA A 227 -10.32 -49.97 -5.74
C ALA A 227 -8.93 -49.56 -6.23
N THR A 228 -8.83 -49.02 -7.45
CA THR A 228 -7.55 -48.59 -8.04
C THR A 228 -7.10 -47.24 -7.51
N ARG A 229 -8.04 -46.46 -6.95
CA ARG A 229 -7.86 -45.04 -6.61
C ARG A 229 -7.59 -44.16 -7.82
N GLY A 230 -7.88 -44.63 -9.04
CA GLY A 230 -7.65 -43.92 -10.31
C GLY A 230 -8.93 -43.51 -11.04
N PRO A 231 -8.80 -42.73 -12.13
CA PRO A 231 -9.95 -42.14 -12.80
C PRO A 231 -10.70 -43.11 -13.72
N SER A 232 -11.97 -42.80 -14.01
CA SER A 232 -12.82 -43.53 -14.96
C SER A 232 -13.63 -42.57 -15.83
N ILE A 233 -13.94 -42.98 -17.06
CA ILE A 233 -14.88 -42.26 -17.94
C ILE A 233 -16.11 -43.14 -18.20
N VAL A 234 -17.30 -42.58 -17.98
CA VAL A 234 -18.58 -43.16 -18.35
C VAL A 234 -19.30 -42.19 -19.29
N LEU A 235 -19.64 -42.66 -20.48
CA LEU A 235 -20.47 -41.94 -21.44
C LEU A 235 -21.89 -42.50 -21.36
N MET A 236 -22.83 -41.66 -20.97
CA MET A 236 -24.23 -42.01 -20.79
C MET A 236 -25.06 -41.40 -21.91
N GLU A 237 -25.56 -42.24 -22.80
CA GLU A 237 -26.42 -41.85 -23.92
C GLU A 237 -27.84 -41.57 -23.42
N LEU A 238 -28.31 -40.35 -23.67
CA LEU A 238 -29.56 -39.80 -23.15
C LEU A 238 -30.33 -39.08 -24.27
N GLU A 239 -31.50 -38.57 -23.95
CA GLU A 239 -32.27 -37.68 -24.82
C GLU A 239 -32.65 -36.42 -24.02
N ARG A 240 -32.74 -35.26 -24.70
CA ARG A 240 -33.27 -34.05 -24.11
C ARG A 240 -34.75 -33.93 -24.50
N LEU A 241 -35.65 -34.19 -23.55
CA LEU A 241 -37.09 -34.28 -23.82
C LEU A 241 -37.82 -32.93 -23.88
N SER A 242 -37.15 -31.87 -23.46
CA SER A 242 -37.65 -30.49 -23.43
C SER A 242 -36.63 -29.52 -24.04
N ASP A 243 -36.99 -28.25 -24.11
CA ASP A 243 -36.12 -27.19 -24.60
C ASP A 243 -34.86 -27.07 -23.74
N HIS A 244 -33.82 -26.38 -24.24
CA HIS A 244 -32.60 -26.21 -23.46
C HIS A 244 -32.88 -25.52 -22.12
N THR A 245 -33.71 -24.47 -22.15
CA THR A 245 -34.24 -23.69 -21.02
C THR A 245 -35.64 -23.19 -21.39
N ASN A 246 -36.37 -22.58 -20.45
CA ASN A 246 -37.65 -21.93 -20.76
C ASN A 246 -37.55 -20.74 -21.74
N ALA A 247 -36.33 -20.27 -22.07
CA ALA A 247 -36.07 -19.19 -23.02
C ALA A 247 -35.61 -19.70 -24.40
N ASP A 248 -35.67 -21.02 -24.63
CA ASP A 248 -35.29 -21.68 -25.88
C ASP A 248 -36.51 -22.37 -26.52
N ASP A 249 -36.44 -22.64 -27.82
CA ASP A 249 -37.45 -23.41 -28.55
C ASP A 249 -36.75 -24.42 -29.45
N GLN A 250 -36.81 -25.70 -29.07
CA GLN A 250 -36.12 -26.76 -29.80
C GLN A 250 -36.71 -27.02 -31.19
N ALA A 251 -37.94 -26.60 -31.48
CA ALA A 251 -38.56 -26.77 -32.80
C ALA A 251 -37.87 -25.91 -33.87
N LEU A 252 -37.06 -24.92 -33.49
CA LEU A 252 -36.29 -24.09 -34.42
C LEU A 252 -35.07 -24.81 -35.03
N TYR A 253 -34.56 -25.85 -34.37
CA TYR A 253 -33.34 -26.55 -34.80
C TYR A 253 -33.44 -28.09 -34.77
N ARG A 254 -34.53 -28.65 -34.26
CA ARG A 254 -34.86 -30.08 -34.33
C ARG A 254 -36.06 -30.30 -35.24
N THR A 255 -36.07 -31.38 -36.01
CA THR A 255 -37.26 -31.74 -36.79
C THR A 255 -38.36 -32.28 -35.87
N ALA A 256 -39.62 -32.18 -36.29
CA ALA A 256 -40.74 -32.76 -35.55
C ALA A 256 -40.59 -34.28 -35.35
N GLU A 257 -39.98 -34.98 -36.33
CA GLU A 257 -39.71 -36.41 -36.24
C GLU A 257 -38.58 -36.71 -35.23
N ASP A 258 -37.53 -35.87 -35.16
CA ASP A 258 -36.47 -36.02 -34.15
C ASP A 258 -37.03 -35.86 -32.73
N ILE A 259 -37.88 -34.85 -32.50
CA ILE A 259 -38.52 -34.61 -31.19
C ILE A 259 -39.44 -35.78 -30.82
N LYS A 260 -40.25 -36.25 -31.78
CA LYS A 260 -41.16 -37.37 -31.58
C LYS A 260 -40.41 -38.66 -31.29
N THR A 261 -39.34 -38.94 -32.03
CA THR A 261 -38.49 -40.12 -31.83
C THR A 261 -37.80 -40.06 -30.48
N GLY A 262 -37.28 -38.89 -30.09
CA GLY A 262 -36.65 -38.69 -28.78
C GLY A 262 -37.56 -39.06 -27.60
N ARG A 263 -38.87 -38.77 -27.69
CA ARG A 263 -39.84 -39.16 -26.62
C ARG A 263 -39.92 -40.67 -26.35
N SER A 264 -39.54 -41.52 -27.32
CA SER A 264 -39.47 -42.97 -27.10
C SER A 264 -38.28 -43.39 -26.23
N ARG A 265 -37.32 -42.47 -25.99
CA ARG A 265 -36.14 -42.66 -25.15
C ARG A 265 -36.30 -42.04 -23.76
N ASP A 266 -37.52 -42.01 -23.21
CA ASP A 266 -37.79 -41.51 -21.86
C ASP A 266 -37.45 -42.58 -20.79
N PRO A 267 -36.41 -42.37 -19.94
CA PRO A 267 -36.03 -43.35 -18.91
C PRO A 267 -37.10 -43.52 -17.82
N LEU A 268 -37.97 -42.53 -17.60
CA LEU A 268 -39.08 -42.65 -16.65
C LEU A 268 -40.14 -43.66 -17.14
N GLU A 269 -40.41 -43.69 -18.45
CA GLU A 269 -41.31 -44.70 -19.01
C GLU A 269 -40.71 -46.10 -18.95
N ALA A 270 -39.40 -46.25 -19.11
CA ALA A 270 -38.71 -47.54 -18.98
C ALA A 270 -38.84 -48.14 -17.57
N ILE A 271 -38.67 -47.34 -16.51
CA ILE A 271 -38.86 -47.82 -15.13
C ILE A 271 -40.35 -48.06 -14.81
N ARG A 272 -41.26 -47.22 -15.33
CA ARG A 272 -42.71 -47.44 -15.20
C ARG A 272 -43.12 -48.77 -15.81
N GLN A 273 -42.66 -49.05 -17.02
CA GLN A 273 -42.91 -50.33 -17.68
C GLN A 273 -42.37 -51.49 -16.84
N SER A 274 -41.14 -51.39 -16.33
CA SER A 274 -40.55 -52.42 -15.46
C SER A 274 -41.36 -52.65 -14.18
N LEU A 275 -41.91 -51.59 -13.58
CA LEU A 275 -42.79 -51.69 -12.40
C LEU A 275 -44.17 -52.27 -12.72
N ARG A 276 -44.74 -51.95 -13.89
CA ARG A 276 -46.01 -52.54 -14.37
C ARG A 276 -45.90 -54.04 -14.62
N GLU A 277 -44.77 -54.46 -15.17
CA GLU A 277 -44.44 -55.88 -15.42
C GLU A 277 -44.07 -56.63 -14.12
N SER A 278 -43.82 -55.91 -13.02
CA SER A 278 -43.59 -56.47 -11.68
C SER A 278 -44.91 -56.77 -10.94
N GLN A 279 -44.82 -57.26 -9.69
CA GLN A 279 -45.98 -57.58 -8.86
C GLN A 279 -46.78 -56.35 -8.35
N MET A 280 -46.32 -55.12 -8.61
CA MET A 280 -46.98 -53.89 -8.15
C MET A 280 -48.31 -53.62 -8.89
N GLY A 281 -48.34 -53.84 -10.21
CA GLY A 281 -49.49 -53.52 -11.07
C GLY A 281 -49.79 -52.02 -11.21
N ASP A 282 -50.61 -51.67 -12.20
CA ASP A 282 -50.91 -50.27 -12.57
C ASP A 282 -51.54 -49.44 -11.45
N ALA A 283 -52.47 -50.02 -10.69
CA ALA A 283 -53.22 -49.29 -9.67
C ALA A 283 -52.33 -48.80 -8.51
N ALA A 284 -51.41 -49.65 -8.05
CA ALA A 284 -50.49 -49.27 -6.97
C ALA A 284 -49.44 -48.26 -7.45
N LEU A 285 -48.96 -48.37 -8.69
CA LEU A 285 -48.07 -47.38 -9.29
C LEU A 285 -48.75 -46.00 -9.38
N ALA A 286 -49.99 -45.94 -9.85
CA ALA A 286 -50.77 -44.70 -9.91
C ALA A 286 -51.02 -44.09 -8.52
N GLN A 287 -51.28 -44.91 -7.51
CA GLN A 287 -51.45 -44.44 -6.13
C GLN A 287 -50.14 -43.86 -5.57
N LEU A 288 -49.01 -44.51 -5.82
CA LEU A 288 -47.68 -43.99 -5.46
C LEU A 288 -47.43 -42.63 -6.10
N GLU A 289 -47.60 -42.52 -7.42
CA GLU A 289 -47.39 -41.29 -8.17
C GLU A 289 -48.29 -40.15 -7.67
N THR A 290 -49.55 -40.44 -7.33
CA THR A 290 -50.47 -39.46 -6.72
C THR A 290 -49.91 -38.91 -5.39
N GLY A 291 -49.34 -39.76 -4.55
CA GLY A 291 -48.69 -39.34 -3.30
C GLY A 291 -47.46 -38.46 -3.55
N LEU A 292 -46.64 -38.80 -4.55
CA LEU A 292 -45.46 -38.02 -4.93
C LEU A 292 -45.84 -36.63 -5.48
N ILE A 293 -46.90 -36.55 -6.29
CA ILE A 293 -47.45 -35.25 -6.77
C ILE A 293 -47.86 -34.37 -5.59
N ALA A 294 -48.56 -34.93 -4.60
CA ALA A 294 -48.96 -34.19 -3.41
C ALA A 294 -47.77 -33.69 -2.58
N GLU A 295 -46.71 -34.50 -2.47
CA GLU A 295 -45.44 -34.12 -1.82
C GLU A 295 -44.79 -32.93 -2.52
N VAL A 296 -44.64 -32.99 -3.85
CA VAL A 296 -44.04 -31.91 -4.65
C VAL A 296 -44.88 -30.63 -4.57
N ALA A 297 -46.21 -30.75 -4.69
CA ALA A 297 -47.12 -29.61 -4.56
C ALA A 297 -47.03 -28.94 -3.17
N ALA A 298 -46.93 -29.73 -2.10
CA ALA A 298 -46.78 -29.20 -0.74
C ALA A 298 -45.44 -28.46 -0.56
N ALA A 299 -44.35 -28.97 -1.13
CA ALA A 299 -43.05 -28.31 -1.11
C ALA A 299 -43.08 -26.97 -1.88
N ALA A 300 -43.66 -26.94 -3.08
CA ALA A 300 -43.82 -25.70 -3.85
C ALA A 300 -44.70 -24.67 -3.12
N ALA A 301 -45.80 -25.11 -2.50
CA ALA A 301 -46.65 -24.25 -1.69
C ALA A 301 -45.91 -23.67 -0.48
N ARG A 302 -45.05 -24.46 0.18
CA ARG A 302 -44.21 -24.01 1.29
C ARG A 302 -43.16 -23.00 0.84
N ALA A 303 -42.43 -23.26 -0.24
CA ALA A 303 -41.42 -22.33 -0.77
C ALA A 303 -41.99 -20.93 -1.06
N ARG A 304 -43.23 -20.86 -1.57
CA ARG A 304 -43.95 -19.60 -1.80
C ARG A 304 -44.23 -18.77 -0.53
N THR A 305 -44.13 -19.37 0.65
CA THR A 305 -44.33 -18.68 1.93
C THR A 305 -43.02 -18.31 2.62
N GLU A 306 -41.88 -18.68 2.04
CA GLU A 306 -40.57 -18.34 2.58
C GLU A 306 -40.27 -16.85 2.46
N PRO A 307 -39.47 -16.29 3.37
CA PRO A 307 -39.10 -14.89 3.30
C PRO A 307 -38.32 -14.59 2.01
N PRO A 308 -38.45 -13.37 1.45
CA PRO A 308 -37.61 -12.94 0.35
C PRO A 308 -36.13 -12.89 0.77
N PRO A 309 -35.20 -12.99 -0.20
CA PRO A 309 -33.77 -12.89 0.08
C PRO A 309 -33.41 -11.48 0.56
N ARG A 310 -32.29 -11.37 1.27
CA ARG A 310 -31.70 -10.07 1.66
C ARG A 310 -30.50 -9.77 0.79
N THR A 311 -30.43 -8.57 0.24
CA THR A 311 -29.23 -8.11 -0.48
C THR A 311 -28.04 -8.06 0.47
N ALA A 312 -27.03 -8.89 0.22
CA ALA A 312 -25.78 -8.86 0.97
C ALA A 312 -24.84 -7.82 0.36
N GLY A 313 -24.48 -6.79 1.13
CA GLY A 313 -23.57 -5.73 0.68
C GLY A 313 -22.09 -6.09 0.68
N VAL A 314 -21.72 -7.31 1.07
CA VAL A 314 -20.31 -7.73 1.22
C VAL A 314 -20.12 -9.15 0.68
N ALA A 315 -19.15 -9.32 -0.21
CA ALA A 315 -18.79 -10.62 -0.80
C ALA A 315 -17.74 -11.41 0.02
N LYS A 316 -16.98 -10.73 0.89
CA LYS A 316 -15.90 -11.32 1.68
C LYS A 316 -16.43 -11.89 3.00
N ALA A 317 -15.99 -13.09 3.37
CA ALA A 317 -16.22 -13.65 4.71
C ALA A 317 -15.64 -12.73 5.78
N PRO A 318 -16.21 -12.53 6.97
CA PRO A 318 -15.57 -11.70 8.01
C PRO A 318 -14.19 -12.26 8.41
N TYR A 319 -13.24 -11.38 8.75
CA TYR A 319 -11.98 -11.83 9.34
C TYR A 319 -12.24 -12.51 10.69
N PRO A 320 -11.43 -13.50 11.11
CA PRO A 320 -11.51 -14.08 12.43
C PRO A 320 -11.33 -13.03 13.53
N ALA A 321 -11.98 -13.24 14.68
CA ALA A 321 -11.92 -12.30 15.82
C ALA A 321 -10.49 -12.01 16.32
N SER A 322 -9.54 -12.92 16.09
CA SER A 322 -8.12 -12.73 16.43
C SER A 322 -7.49 -11.52 15.75
N PHE A 323 -7.97 -11.11 14.57
CA PHE A 323 -7.45 -9.94 13.85
C PHE A 323 -7.67 -8.63 14.61
N ALA A 324 -8.74 -8.53 15.41
CA ALA A 324 -9.01 -7.34 16.21
C ALA A 324 -8.05 -7.20 17.41
N GLN A 325 -7.44 -8.30 17.85
CA GLN A 325 -6.53 -8.34 18.99
C GLN A 325 -5.06 -8.36 18.58
N ALA A 326 -4.76 -8.79 17.36
CA ALA A 326 -3.42 -8.88 16.83
C ALA A 326 -2.79 -7.49 16.64
N ARG A 327 -1.63 -7.28 17.26
CA ARG A 327 -0.82 -6.06 17.04
C ARG A 327 0.03 -6.26 15.80
N GLU A 328 0.19 -5.18 15.03
CA GLU A 328 1.13 -5.20 13.91
C GLU A 328 2.54 -5.43 14.43
N TYR A 329 3.25 -6.40 13.83
CA TYR A 329 4.66 -6.67 14.08
C TYR A 329 5.32 -7.07 12.77
N ARG A 330 6.43 -6.41 12.45
CA ARG A 330 7.15 -6.55 11.17
C ARG A 330 8.62 -6.91 11.36
N GLY A 331 8.97 -7.40 12.54
CA GLY A 331 10.33 -7.71 12.93
C GLY A 331 11.04 -6.61 13.72
N ASP A 332 12.16 -7.00 14.33
CA ASP A 332 13.07 -6.12 15.04
C ASP A 332 13.99 -5.40 14.04
N ALA A 333 13.78 -4.10 13.90
CA ALA A 333 14.57 -3.24 13.01
C ALA A 333 16.06 -3.16 13.39
N GLN A 334 16.44 -3.54 14.61
CA GLN A 334 17.84 -3.56 15.06
C GLN A 334 18.56 -4.88 14.73
N ALA A 335 17.83 -5.91 14.28
CA ALA A 335 18.39 -7.21 13.93
C ALA A 335 17.90 -7.71 12.55
N PRO A 336 18.03 -6.92 11.45
CA PRO A 336 17.61 -7.36 10.13
C PRO A 336 18.54 -8.46 9.59
N ALA A 337 17.98 -9.64 9.32
CA ALA A 337 18.72 -10.82 8.87
C ALA A 337 18.22 -11.35 7.53
N LEU A 338 16.90 -11.49 7.37
CA LEU A 338 16.26 -12.20 6.26
C LEU A 338 15.85 -11.26 5.12
N THR A 339 16.18 -11.62 3.89
CA THR A 339 15.59 -11.02 2.67
C THR A 339 14.10 -11.37 2.55
N MET A 340 13.36 -10.70 1.65
CA MET A 340 11.94 -11.01 1.43
C MET A 340 11.76 -12.46 0.96
N ARG A 341 12.63 -12.94 0.06
CA ARG A 341 12.65 -14.33 -0.40
C ARG A 341 12.78 -15.33 0.77
N GLU A 342 13.73 -15.07 1.67
CA GLU A 342 13.98 -15.94 2.83
C GLU A 342 12.84 -15.88 3.86
N ALA A 343 12.28 -14.70 4.09
CA ALA A 343 11.16 -14.51 5.00
C ALA A 343 9.90 -15.26 4.50
N LEU A 344 9.57 -15.16 3.21
CA LEU A 344 8.47 -15.92 2.60
C LEU A 344 8.71 -17.43 2.70
N ASN A 345 9.92 -17.90 2.39
CA ASN A 345 10.30 -19.31 2.54
C ASN A 345 10.09 -19.80 3.98
N ARG A 346 10.54 -19.01 4.96
CA ARG A 346 10.45 -19.37 6.38
C ARG A 346 9.01 -19.43 6.87
N VAL A 347 8.16 -18.48 6.48
CA VAL A 347 6.71 -18.53 6.76
C VAL A 347 6.10 -19.82 6.18
N LEU A 348 6.34 -20.12 4.90
CA LEU A 348 5.82 -21.34 4.27
C LEU A 348 6.30 -22.60 4.99
N ARG A 349 7.58 -22.64 5.38
CA ARG A 349 8.17 -23.75 6.15
C ARG A 349 7.45 -23.97 7.47
N GLU A 350 7.17 -22.91 8.21
CA GLU A 350 6.49 -22.99 9.50
C GLU A 350 5.03 -23.40 9.36
N GLN A 351 4.32 -22.88 8.35
CA GLN A 351 2.93 -23.26 8.08
C GLN A 351 2.82 -24.73 7.66
N LEU A 352 3.75 -25.20 6.82
CA LEU A 352 3.90 -26.62 6.49
C LEU A 352 4.20 -27.46 7.73
N ALA A 353 5.09 -27.02 8.63
CA ALA A 353 5.39 -27.75 9.86
C ALA A 353 4.18 -27.80 10.82
N ALA A 354 3.41 -26.73 10.89
CA ALA A 354 2.29 -26.58 11.82
C ALA A 354 1.04 -27.37 11.41
N SER A 355 0.80 -27.60 10.11
CA SER A 355 -0.41 -28.31 9.65
C SER A 355 -0.14 -29.22 8.46
N ARG A 356 -0.75 -30.42 8.49
CA ARG A 356 -0.75 -31.37 7.37
C ARG A 356 -1.66 -30.94 6.22
N ASP A 357 -2.60 -30.04 6.48
CA ASP A 357 -3.57 -29.55 5.50
C ASP A 357 -2.97 -28.53 4.55
N VAL A 358 -1.82 -27.94 4.89
CA VAL A 358 -1.09 -27.03 4.01
C VAL A 358 -0.38 -27.83 2.92
N GLN A 359 -0.70 -27.51 1.67
CA GLN A 359 -0.17 -28.14 0.46
C GLN A 359 0.25 -27.04 -0.52
N LEU A 360 1.41 -27.15 -1.14
CA LEU A 360 1.89 -26.21 -2.16
C LEU A 360 1.84 -26.89 -3.53
N LEU A 361 1.28 -26.20 -4.52
CA LEU A 361 1.15 -26.69 -5.89
C LEU A 361 1.50 -25.57 -6.87
N GLY A 362 2.41 -25.82 -7.79
CA GLY A 362 2.76 -24.88 -8.85
C GLY A 362 3.91 -25.38 -9.71
N GLN A 363 4.32 -24.58 -10.68
CA GLN A 363 5.39 -24.96 -11.61
C GLN A 363 6.76 -24.68 -10.99
N ASP A 364 7.69 -25.62 -11.13
CA ASP A 364 9.08 -25.53 -10.67
C ASP A 364 9.29 -25.29 -9.16
N ILE A 365 8.30 -25.55 -8.31
CA ILE A 365 8.38 -25.29 -6.85
C ILE A 365 9.12 -26.36 -6.04
N GLU A 366 9.44 -27.50 -6.65
CA GLU A 366 10.23 -28.54 -5.98
C GLU A 366 11.73 -28.25 -6.00
N ASP A 367 12.44 -28.85 -5.05
CA ASP A 367 13.88 -28.91 -4.99
C ASP A 367 14.49 -29.61 -6.20
N PRO A 368 15.71 -29.22 -6.62
CA PRO A 368 16.62 -28.26 -5.96
C PRO A 368 16.34 -26.78 -6.26
N LYS A 369 15.37 -26.49 -7.13
CA LYS A 369 15.10 -25.14 -7.66
C LYS A 369 14.30 -24.29 -6.66
N GLY A 370 13.09 -24.72 -6.32
CA GLY A 370 12.26 -24.04 -5.33
C GLY A 370 11.60 -22.76 -5.82
N ASP A 371 10.91 -22.84 -6.96
CA ASP A 371 10.32 -21.77 -7.79
C ASP A 371 11.35 -20.99 -8.62
N VAL A 372 10.88 -20.13 -9.53
CA VAL A 372 11.75 -19.36 -10.44
C VAL A 372 12.76 -18.49 -9.70
N PHE A 373 12.45 -18.07 -8.47
CA PHE A 373 13.24 -17.15 -7.65
C PHE A 373 13.74 -17.76 -6.34
N GLY A 374 13.57 -19.07 -6.11
CA GLY A 374 13.99 -19.76 -4.90
C GLY A 374 13.13 -19.52 -3.65
N VAL A 375 11.87 -19.07 -3.77
CA VAL A 375 10.96 -18.83 -2.63
C VAL A 375 10.59 -20.13 -1.90
N THR A 376 10.51 -21.26 -2.60
CA THR A 376 10.14 -22.57 -2.04
C THR A 376 11.32 -23.53 -1.89
N LYS A 377 12.55 -23.03 -2.06
CA LYS A 377 13.78 -23.82 -1.95
C LYS A 377 13.90 -24.50 -0.59
N GLY A 378 14.26 -25.78 -0.60
CA GLY A 378 14.38 -26.69 0.54
C GLY A 378 13.05 -27.24 1.08
N LEU A 379 11.89 -26.81 0.58
CA LEU A 379 10.60 -27.18 1.17
C LEU A 379 10.11 -28.56 0.72
N SER A 380 10.31 -28.96 -0.54
CA SER A 380 9.85 -30.29 -1.00
C SER A 380 10.69 -31.42 -0.42
N THR A 381 11.98 -31.19 -0.18
CA THR A 381 12.86 -32.13 0.55
C THR A 381 12.46 -32.23 2.02
N ALA A 382 12.15 -31.10 2.67
CA ALA A 382 11.74 -31.09 4.08
C ALA A 382 10.33 -31.66 4.29
N PHE A 383 9.45 -31.55 3.29
CA PHE A 383 8.06 -31.98 3.38
C PHE A 383 7.64 -32.81 2.14
N PRO A 384 8.18 -34.04 2.01
CA PRO A 384 7.94 -34.88 0.83
C PRO A 384 6.45 -35.07 0.53
N GLY A 385 6.09 -34.87 -0.73
CA GLY A 385 4.72 -35.07 -1.22
C GLY A 385 3.71 -33.99 -0.81
N ARG A 386 4.13 -32.87 -0.21
CA ARG A 386 3.26 -31.71 0.10
C ARG A 386 3.61 -30.43 -0.63
N VAL A 387 4.80 -30.36 -1.21
CA VAL A 387 5.22 -29.30 -2.14
C VAL A 387 5.44 -30.02 -3.47
N ARG A 388 4.60 -29.75 -4.46
CA ARG A 388 4.55 -30.55 -5.70
C ARG A 388 4.58 -29.71 -6.96
N ASN A 389 5.32 -30.19 -7.94
CA ASN A 389 5.26 -29.65 -9.29
C ASN A 389 3.90 -29.96 -9.94
N ALA A 390 3.27 -28.91 -10.44
CA ALA A 390 2.05 -28.93 -11.22
C ALA A 390 2.35 -29.10 -12.72
N PRO A 391 1.36 -29.50 -13.55
CA PRO A 391 1.50 -29.36 -15.00
C PRO A 391 1.62 -27.87 -15.39
N LEU A 392 2.05 -27.62 -16.62
CA LEU A 392 2.13 -26.28 -17.21
C LEU A 392 0.73 -25.76 -17.60
N SER A 393 -0.16 -25.64 -16.62
CA SER A 393 -1.48 -25.02 -16.76
C SER A 393 -1.88 -24.30 -15.47
N GLU A 394 -2.13 -23.00 -15.59
CA GLU A 394 -2.52 -22.10 -14.50
C GLU A 394 -3.95 -22.40 -14.03
N SER A 395 -4.88 -22.66 -14.97
CA SER A 395 -6.24 -23.07 -14.62
C SER A 395 -6.25 -24.36 -13.80
N THR A 396 -5.44 -25.35 -14.20
CA THR A 396 -5.30 -26.61 -13.44
C THR A 396 -4.77 -26.37 -12.03
N ILE A 397 -3.74 -25.53 -11.87
CA ILE A 397 -3.17 -25.19 -10.56
C ILE A 397 -4.23 -24.58 -9.64
N VAL A 398 -4.96 -23.57 -10.13
CA VAL A 398 -5.95 -22.84 -9.33
C VAL A 398 -7.19 -23.72 -9.09
N GLY A 399 -7.74 -24.35 -10.13
CA GLY A 399 -8.97 -25.16 -10.03
C GLY A 399 -8.81 -26.39 -9.13
N THR A 400 -7.69 -27.11 -9.23
CA THR A 400 -7.44 -28.24 -8.30
C THR A 400 -7.19 -27.74 -6.88
N SER A 401 -6.59 -26.57 -6.70
CA SER A 401 -6.45 -25.94 -5.37
C SER A 401 -7.82 -25.58 -4.79
N VAL A 402 -8.76 -25.05 -5.58
CA VAL A 402 -10.14 -24.83 -5.12
C VAL A 402 -10.78 -26.14 -4.67
N GLY A 403 -10.69 -27.20 -5.48
CA GLY A 403 -11.21 -28.53 -5.12
C GLY A 403 -10.66 -29.08 -3.81
N ARG A 404 -9.33 -28.96 -3.61
CA ARG A 404 -8.65 -29.35 -2.37
C ARG A 404 -9.13 -28.54 -1.17
N ALA A 405 -9.34 -27.23 -1.36
CA ALA A 405 -9.82 -26.33 -0.31
C ALA A 405 -11.26 -26.66 0.10
N LEU A 406 -12.14 -26.99 -0.85
CA LEU A 406 -13.50 -27.45 -0.57
C LEU A 406 -13.52 -28.75 0.24
N ALA A 407 -12.55 -29.64 0.02
CA ALA A 407 -12.35 -30.87 0.77
C ALA A 407 -11.66 -30.66 2.14
N GLY A 408 -11.34 -29.42 2.52
CA GLY A 408 -10.81 -29.07 3.84
C GLY A 408 -9.29 -28.83 3.91
N GLN A 409 -8.56 -28.95 2.79
CA GLN A 409 -7.14 -28.58 2.74
C GLN A 409 -6.94 -27.06 2.75
N ARG A 410 -5.69 -26.61 2.93
CA ARG A 410 -5.26 -25.20 2.93
C ARG A 410 -4.19 -24.98 1.87
N PRO A 411 -4.57 -25.03 0.58
CA PRO A 411 -3.60 -25.03 -0.50
C PRO A 411 -3.00 -23.63 -0.74
N VAL A 412 -1.73 -23.64 -1.13
CA VAL A 412 -0.99 -22.50 -1.63
C VAL A 412 -0.63 -22.78 -3.09
N ALA A 413 -1.32 -22.09 -3.99
CA ALA A 413 -1.11 -22.19 -5.42
C ALA A 413 -0.01 -21.21 -5.86
N PHE A 414 0.93 -21.67 -6.69
CA PHE A 414 1.99 -20.83 -7.25
C PHE A 414 1.81 -20.68 -8.76
N LEU A 415 1.70 -19.46 -9.24
CA LEU A 415 1.84 -19.12 -10.67
C LEU A 415 3.19 -18.43 -10.88
N GLN A 416 3.90 -18.81 -11.94
CA GLN A 416 5.27 -18.30 -12.15
C GLN A 416 5.31 -16.78 -12.26
N PHE A 417 4.41 -16.18 -13.03
CA PHE A 417 4.36 -14.74 -13.29
C PHE A 417 2.92 -14.24 -13.39
N ALA A 418 2.69 -12.99 -12.99
CA ALA A 418 1.38 -12.34 -13.10
C ALA A 418 0.85 -12.29 -14.54
N ASP A 419 1.73 -12.24 -15.54
CA ASP A 419 1.39 -12.29 -16.96
C ASP A 419 0.61 -13.57 -17.37
N PHE A 420 0.64 -14.62 -16.53
CA PHE A 420 -0.12 -15.86 -16.75
C PHE A 420 -1.44 -15.95 -15.95
N LEU A 421 -1.75 -14.97 -15.10
CA LEU A 421 -3.06 -14.86 -14.43
C LEU A 421 -4.26 -14.96 -15.39
N PRO A 422 -4.23 -14.39 -16.62
CA PRO A 422 -5.33 -14.51 -17.57
C PRO A 422 -5.74 -15.96 -17.85
N LEU A 423 -4.80 -16.91 -17.84
CA LEU A 423 -5.06 -18.32 -18.08
C LEU A 423 -5.83 -18.99 -16.94
N ALA A 424 -5.83 -18.41 -15.74
CA ALA A 424 -6.59 -18.87 -14.58
C ALA A 424 -7.74 -17.93 -14.19
N PHE A 425 -8.01 -16.89 -14.97
CA PHE A 425 -8.90 -15.81 -14.54
C PHE A 425 -10.32 -16.29 -14.25
N ASN A 426 -10.83 -17.25 -15.04
CA ASN A 426 -12.13 -17.88 -14.79
C ASN A 426 -12.18 -18.56 -13.40
N GLN A 427 -11.15 -19.31 -13.01
CA GLN A 427 -11.04 -19.94 -11.69
C GLN A 427 -10.91 -18.90 -10.56
N ILE A 428 -10.32 -17.74 -10.82
CA ILE A 428 -10.19 -16.68 -9.81
C ILE A 428 -11.52 -15.96 -9.59
N ILE A 429 -12.17 -15.50 -10.66
CA ILE A 429 -13.39 -14.68 -10.56
C ILE A 429 -14.64 -15.51 -10.29
N SER A 430 -14.86 -16.55 -11.10
CA SER A 430 -16.08 -17.34 -11.06
C SER A 430 -16.06 -18.29 -9.88
N GLU A 431 -14.89 -18.70 -9.39
CA GLU A 431 -14.75 -19.69 -8.33
C GLU A 431 -14.22 -19.11 -7.02
N LEU A 432 -12.94 -18.77 -6.94
CA LEU A 432 -12.32 -18.29 -5.70
C LEU A 432 -13.07 -17.10 -5.07
N GLY A 433 -13.34 -16.06 -5.85
CA GLY A 433 -13.98 -14.84 -5.37
C GLY A 433 -15.45 -15.02 -4.98
N SER A 434 -16.19 -15.86 -5.71
CA SER A 434 -17.64 -15.95 -5.53
C SER A 434 -18.08 -17.05 -4.55
N MET A 435 -17.26 -18.07 -4.28
CA MET A 435 -17.66 -19.29 -3.54
C MET A 435 -18.34 -19.00 -2.19
N TYR A 436 -17.75 -18.13 -1.37
CA TYR A 436 -18.34 -17.77 -0.06
C TYR A 436 -19.68 -17.05 -0.25
N TRP A 437 -19.69 -15.99 -1.06
CA TRP A 437 -20.87 -15.16 -1.25
C TRP A 437 -22.02 -15.95 -1.89
N ARG A 438 -21.77 -16.68 -3.00
CA ARG A 438 -22.80 -17.40 -3.76
C ARG A 438 -23.42 -18.57 -3.00
N THR A 439 -22.80 -19.03 -1.91
CA THR A 439 -23.25 -20.16 -1.09
C THR A 439 -23.74 -19.75 0.29
N ASP A 440 -23.97 -18.45 0.53
CA ASP A 440 -24.30 -17.91 1.86
C ASP A 440 -23.32 -18.35 2.96
N GLY A 441 -22.04 -18.49 2.61
CA GLY A 441 -20.99 -18.94 3.50
C GLY A 441 -20.99 -20.45 3.81
N ALA A 442 -21.85 -21.24 3.18
CA ALA A 442 -21.84 -22.70 3.32
C ALA A 442 -20.50 -23.30 2.86
N TRP A 443 -19.94 -22.78 1.75
CA TRP A 443 -18.64 -23.18 1.23
C TRP A 443 -17.62 -22.06 1.29
N GLN A 444 -16.33 -22.43 1.41
CA GLN A 444 -15.20 -21.51 1.39
C GLN A 444 -14.03 -22.16 0.65
N ALA A 445 -13.27 -21.35 -0.08
CA ALA A 445 -12.05 -21.77 -0.78
C ALA A 445 -10.86 -20.92 -0.31
N PRO A 446 -10.30 -21.17 0.90
CA PRO A 446 -9.20 -20.40 1.48
C PRO A 446 -7.85 -20.70 0.79
N VAL A 447 -7.78 -20.50 -0.53
CA VAL A 447 -6.57 -20.69 -1.33
C VAL A 447 -5.71 -19.43 -1.25
N ILE A 448 -4.41 -19.60 -0.99
CA ILE A 448 -3.43 -18.52 -1.15
C ILE A 448 -2.78 -18.68 -2.53
N LEU A 449 -2.98 -17.71 -3.41
CA LEU A 449 -2.39 -17.68 -4.75
C LEU A 449 -1.14 -16.79 -4.73
N MET A 450 0.03 -17.42 -4.67
CA MET A 450 1.35 -16.79 -4.74
C MET A 450 1.72 -16.53 -6.20
N VAL A 451 2.01 -15.26 -6.55
CA VAL A 451 2.31 -14.87 -7.93
C VAL A 451 3.45 -13.85 -7.96
N SER A 452 4.51 -14.16 -8.71
CA SER A 452 5.60 -13.20 -8.91
C SER A 452 5.17 -12.11 -9.89
N CYS A 453 5.53 -10.86 -9.64
CA CYS A 453 5.00 -9.73 -10.40
C CYS A 453 6.00 -8.57 -10.57
N GLY A 454 5.62 -7.64 -11.44
CA GLY A 454 6.27 -6.32 -11.56
C GLY A 454 7.38 -6.23 -12.59
N GLY A 455 7.67 -5.01 -13.02
CA GLY A 455 8.36 -4.74 -14.28
C GLY A 455 9.81 -4.29 -14.17
N TYR A 456 10.41 -4.16 -12.99
CA TYR A 456 11.70 -3.48 -12.82
C TYR A 456 12.95 -4.37 -13.00
N LYS A 457 12.77 -5.68 -13.22
CA LYS A 457 13.90 -6.61 -13.42
C LYS A 457 14.28 -6.67 -14.90
N ALA A 458 15.57 -6.52 -15.21
CA ALA A 458 16.04 -6.31 -16.58
C ALA A 458 15.86 -7.51 -17.50
N GLY A 459 15.57 -7.24 -18.78
CA GLY A 459 15.58 -8.25 -19.85
C GLY A 459 14.44 -9.27 -19.80
N LEU A 460 13.31 -8.91 -19.19
CA LEU A 460 12.14 -9.79 -19.03
C LEU A 460 11.04 -9.55 -20.08
N GLY A 461 10.92 -8.31 -20.56
CA GLY A 461 9.98 -7.95 -21.61
C GLY A 461 8.51 -8.05 -21.21
N PRO A 462 7.60 -8.01 -22.21
CA PRO A 462 6.18 -7.70 -22.00
C PRO A 462 5.36 -8.83 -21.34
N PHE A 463 5.91 -10.05 -21.26
CA PHE A 463 5.23 -11.24 -20.73
C PHE A 463 5.83 -11.74 -19.41
N HIS A 464 6.63 -10.89 -18.76
CA HIS A 464 7.23 -11.16 -17.45
C HIS A 464 7.37 -9.85 -16.68
N ALA A 465 6.41 -8.93 -16.79
CA ALA A 465 6.54 -7.59 -16.22
C ALA A 465 5.25 -7.01 -15.64
N GLN A 466 4.11 -7.67 -15.88
CA GLN A 466 2.83 -7.19 -15.40
C GLN A 466 2.63 -7.44 -13.90
N THR A 467 1.61 -6.79 -13.37
CA THR A 467 1.14 -6.93 -11.98
C THR A 467 -0.33 -7.32 -11.93
N LEU A 468 -1.16 -6.71 -12.81
CA LEU A 468 -2.60 -6.97 -12.92
C LEU A 468 -3.35 -6.78 -11.59
N GLU A 469 -2.81 -5.98 -10.67
CA GLU A 469 -3.38 -5.80 -9.33
C GLU A 469 -4.73 -5.11 -9.39
N SER A 470 -4.92 -4.21 -10.36
CA SER A 470 -6.22 -3.55 -10.57
C SER A 470 -7.28 -4.57 -10.99
N VAL A 471 -6.99 -5.42 -11.97
CA VAL A 471 -7.91 -6.48 -12.45
C VAL A 471 -8.32 -7.40 -11.31
N LEU A 472 -7.38 -7.78 -10.45
CA LEU A 472 -7.66 -8.60 -9.27
C LEU A 472 -8.46 -7.85 -8.20
N ALA A 473 -8.18 -6.55 -7.98
CA ALA A 473 -8.93 -5.74 -7.02
C ALA A 473 -10.41 -5.58 -7.38
N HIS A 474 -10.73 -5.63 -8.68
CA HIS A 474 -12.11 -5.64 -9.18
C HIS A 474 -12.88 -6.93 -8.86
N VAL A 475 -12.19 -8.02 -8.49
CA VAL A 475 -12.83 -9.31 -8.17
C VAL A 475 -13.35 -9.28 -6.73
N PRO A 476 -14.68 -9.35 -6.51
CA PRO A 476 -15.21 -9.42 -5.15
C PRO A 476 -14.82 -10.73 -4.45
N GLY A 477 -14.72 -10.68 -3.12
CA GLY A 477 -14.52 -11.87 -2.29
C GLY A 477 -13.07 -12.32 -2.07
N ILE A 478 -12.11 -11.81 -2.86
CA ILE A 478 -10.67 -12.09 -2.66
C ILE A 478 -9.93 -10.93 -1.99
N ASP A 479 -8.92 -11.24 -1.20
CA ASP A 479 -7.95 -10.26 -0.73
C ASP A 479 -6.77 -10.17 -1.71
N VAL A 480 -6.28 -8.96 -2.00
CA VAL A 480 -5.17 -8.71 -2.93
C VAL A 480 -4.11 -7.92 -2.19
N VAL A 481 -2.92 -8.53 -2.03
CA VAL A 481 -1.81 -7.95 -1.27
C VAL A 481 -0.53 -7.91 -2.11
N MET A 482 0.25 -6.84 -1.92
CA MET A 482 1.49 -6.60 -2.66
C MET A 482 2.52 -5.90 -1.76
N PRO A 483 3.31 -6.66 -0.99
CA PRO A 483 4.30 -6.10 -0.05
C PRO A 483 5.48 -5.44 -0.78
N SER A 484 6.16 -4.51 -0.10
CA SER A 484 7.37 -3.84 -0.61
C SER A 484 8.64 -4.08 0.24
N SER A 485 8.52 -4.83 1.34
CA SER A 485 9.62 -5.16 2.27
C SER A 485 9.47 -6.56 2.88
N ALA A 486 10.55 -7.14 3.39
CA ALA A 486 10.54 -8.50 3.94
C ALA A 486 9.59 -8.64 5.14
N GLY A 487 9.58 -7.67 6.06
CA GLY A 487 8.71 -7.69 7.24
C GLY A 487 7.22 -7.59 6.89
N ASP A 488 6.88 -6.79 5.87
CA ASP A 488 5.51 -6.73 5.35
C ASP A 488 5.09 -8.04 4.68
N ALA A 489 5.99 -8.63 3.88
CA ALA A 489 5.71 -9.87 3.18
C ALA A 489 5.45 -11.03 4.15
N ALA A 490 6.30 -11.18 5.18
CA ALA A 490 6.11 -12.19 6.21
C ALA A 490 4.80 -11.97 6.99
N GLY A 491 4.55 -10.74 7.44
CA GLY A 491 3.35 -10.41 8.21
C GLY A 491 2.05 -10.59 7.43
N LEU A 492 2.02 -10.18 6.15
CA LEU A 492 0.84 -10.36 5.29
C LEU A 492 0.62 -11.83 4.95
N LEU A 493 1.67 -12.63 4.73
CA LEU A 493 1.52 -14.05 4.42
C LEU A 493 0.99 -14.82 5.64
N ASN A 494 1.52 -14.54 6.83
CA ASN A 494 0.96 -15.06 8.08
C ASN A 494 -0.51 -14.65 8.26
N ALA A 495 -0.84 -13.39 7.97
CA ALA A 495 -2.23 -12.94 8.02
C ALA A 495 -3.11 -13.65 6.97
N ALA A 496 -2.62 -13.92 5.76
CA ALA A 496 -3.37 -14.69 4.75
C ALA A 496 -3.69 -16.13 5.24
N PHE A 497 -2.72 -16.79 5.89
CA PHE A 497 -2.98 -18.10 6.53
C PHE A 497 -3.98 -17.98 7.69
N GLN A 498 -3.91 -16.93 8.48
CA GLN A 498 -4.84 -16.73 9.60
C GLN A 498 -6.25 -16.35 9.15
N SER A 499 -6.40 -15.57 8.06
CA SER A 499 -7.68 -15.01 7.60
C SER A 499 -8.67 -16.08 7.14
N LYS A 500 -8.16 -17.19 6.59
CA LYS A 500 -8.97 -18.21 5.90
C LYS A 500 -9.81 -17.64 4.75
N ARG A 501 -9.37 -16.54 4.15
CA ARG A 501 -9.96 -15.98 2.92
C ARG A 501 -9.12 -16.35 1.71
N PRO A 502 -9.73 -16.49 0.51
CA PRO A 502 -8.97 -16.54 -0.73
C PRO A 502 -8.12 -15.26 -0.84
N THR A 503 -6.81 -15.42 -1.02
CA THR A 503 -5.86 -14.31 -1.03
C THR A 503 -4.93 -14.43 -2.24
N VAL A 504 -4.82 -13.39 -3.05
CA VAL A 504 -3.80 -13.28 -4.08
C VAL A 504 -2.64 -12.46 -3.53
N PHE A 505 -1.47 -13.11 -3.46
CA PHE A 505 -0.25 -12.56 -2.91
C PHE A 505 0.74 -12.27 -4.04
N LEU A 506 0.77 -11.00 -4.45
CA LEU A 506 1.64 -10.50 -5.50
C LEU A 506 3.01 -10.14 -4.90
N TYR A 507 4.04 -10.95 -5.14
CA TYR A 507 5.39 -10.66 -4.63
C TYR A 507 6.25 -10.00 -5.72
N PRO A 508 6.72 -8.75 -5.52
CA PRO A 508 7.46 -8.05 -6.55
C PRO A 508 8.88 -8.61 -6.74
N LYS A 509 9.24 -8.97 -7.98
CA LYS A 509 10.49 -9.70 -8.28
C LYS A 509 11.76 -8.93 -7.87
N SER A 510 11.81 -7.63 -8.14
CA SER A 510 12.98 -6.79 -7.76
C SER A 510 13.08 -6.55 -6.26
N ALA A 511 12.00 -6.75 -5.48
CA ALA A 511 12.02 -6.58 -4.04
C ALA A 511 12.52 -7.80 -3.26
N LEU A 512 12.62 -8.97 -3.90
CA LEU A 512 12.88 -10.26 -3.25
C LEU A 512 14.20 -10.31 -2.46
N ASN A 513 15.26 -9.70 -3.01
CA ASN A 513 16.62 -9.80 -2.48
C ASN A 513 17.20 -8.44 -2.04
N LEU A 514 16.37 -7.39 -1.89
CA LEU A 514 16.81 -6.09 -1.41
C LEU A 514 17.39 -6.17 0.01
N SER A 515 18.65 -5.77 0.16
CA SER A 515 19.41 -5.88 1.41
C SER A 515 19.05 -4.82 2.46
N ASP A 516 18.59 -3.65 2.01
CA ASP A 516 18.13 -2.52 2.82
C ASP A 516 16.70 -2.68 3.35
N ARG A 517 15.99 -3.75 2.95
CA ARG A 517 14.59 -4.03 3.31
C ARG A 517 14.38 -5.39 3.97
N ARG A 518 15.41 -5.88 4.65
CA ARG A 518 15.41 -7.13 5.41
C ARG A 518 14.55 -7.06 6.67
N THR A 519 14.28 -8.22 7.26
CA THR A 519 13.57 -8.37 8.54
C THR A 519 14.28 -9.34 9.49
N SER A 520 13.87 -9.38 10.75
CA SER A 520 14.41 -10.29 11.78
C SER A 520 13.94 -11.74 11.60
N GLU A 521 14.60 -12.68 12.29
CA GLU A 521 14.36 -14.12 12.13
C GLU A 521 13.08 -14.64 12.79
N ASP A 522 12.44 -13.86 13.67
CA ASP A 522 11.23 -14.23 14.42
C ASP A 522 9.94 -14.06 13.58
N ILE A 523 9.92 -14.76 12.45
CA ILE A 523 8.85 -14.64 11.45
C ILE A 523 7.50 -15.14 11.97
N ASP A 524 7.47 -15.99 13.00
CA ASP A 524 6.27 -16.55 13.63
C ASP A 524 5.43 -15.47 14.32
N ARG A 525 6.11 -14.42 14.79
CA ARG A 525 5.49 -13.25 15.43
C ARG A 525 5.00 -12.21 14.41
N HIS A 526 5.46 -12.28 13.16
CA HIS A 526 5.14 -11.27 12.16
C HIS A 526 3.66 -11.31 11.80
N PHE A 527 3.02 -10.14 11.83
CA PHE A 527 1.63 -9.98 11.49
C PHE A 527 1.38 -8.57 10.94
N VAL A 528 0.79 -8.52 9.75
CA VAL A 528 0.30 -7.28 9.12
C VAL A 528 -1.10 -7.58 8.59
N ALA A 529 -2.10 -6.87 9.12
CA ALA A 529 -3.47 -7.07 8.67
C ALA A 529 -3.66 -6.49 7.24
N PRO A 530 -4.30 -7.22 6.30
CA PRO A 530 -4.61 -6.66 5.00
C PRO A 530 -5.51 -5.42 5.12
N GLY A 531 -5.27 -4.42 4.28
CA GLY A 531 -5.97 -3.13 4.32
C GLY A 531 -5.41 -2.13 5.33
N ARG A 532 -4.24 -2.40 5.92
CA ARG A 532 -3.47 -1.42 6.70
C ARG A 532 -2.34 -0.88 5.84
N ALA A 533 -2.18 0.43 5.72
CA ALA A 533 -1.02 1.04 5.07
C ALA A 533 0.13 1.28 6.07
N ARG A 534 1.38 1.32 5.59
CA ARG A 534 2.54 1.79 6.36
C ARG A 534 2.84 3.24 5.95
N ILE A 535 3.01 4.11 6.93
CA ILE A 535 3.65 5.42 6.72
C ILE A 535 5.16 5.20 6.76
N ALA A 536 5.82 5.15 5.60
CA ALA A 536 7.25 4.92 5.49
C ALA A 536 8.06 6.19 5.82
N ARG A 537 7.47 7.37 5.57
CA ARG A 537 8.03 8.67 5.94
C ARG A 537 6.88 9.62 6.27
N GLN A 538 7.03 10.42 7.32
CA GLN A 538 6.07 11.46 7.67
C GLN A 538 6.50 12.81 7.08
N GLY A 539 5.59 13.54 6.45
CA GLY A 539 5.89 14.84 5.85
C GLY A 539 4.62 15.64 5.55
N ASN A 540 4.69 16.97 5.43
CA ASN A 540 3.51 17.85 5.41
C ASN A 540 3.19 18.51 4.07
N ASP A 541 4.03 18.37 3.04
CA ASP A 541 3.90 19.13 1.80
C ASP A 541 3.24 18.33 0.67
N LEU A 542 3.49 17.02 0.62
CA LEU A 542 2.97 16.11 -0.41
C LEU A 542 2.59 14.76 0.21
N THR A 543 1.38 14.27 -0.04
CA THR A 543 1.04 12.86 0.18
C THR A 543 1.46 12.06 -1.04
N LEU A 544 2.38 11.11 -0.87
CA LEU A 544 2.79 10.17 -1.92
C LEU A 544 2.33 8.77 -1.54
N VAL A 545 1.38 8.21 -2.31
CA VAL A 545 0.84 6.87 -2.10
C VAL A 545 1.43 5.90 -3.13
N THR A 546 1.98 4.78 -2.69
CA THR A 546 2.51 3.75 -3.58
C THR A 546 2.49 2.37 -2.93
N TRP A 547 2.94 1.32 -3.63
CA TRP A 547 3.01 -0.06 -3.17
C TRP A 547 3.98 -0.84 -4.06
N GLY A 548 4.40 -2.04 -3.64
CA GLY A 548 5.21 -2.92 -4.48
C GLY A 548 6.58 -2.33 -4.88
N ASN A 549 6.99 -2.51 -6.15
CA ASN A 549 8.29 -2.08 -6.65
C ASN A 549 8.53 -0.56 -6.60
N PRO A 550 7.58 0.31 -7.04
CA PRO A 550 7.81 1.76 -7.05
C PRO A 550 8.11 2.40 -5.70
N MET A 551 7.98 1.66 -4.59
CA MET A 551 8.44 2.10 -3.27
C MET A 551 9.92 2.48 -3.24
N ALA A 552 10.79 1.85 -4.03
CA ALA A 552 12.22 2.21 -4.05
C ALA A 552 12.44 3.60 -4.64
N GLN A 553 11.90 3.85 -5.83
CA GLN A 553 11.98 5.15 -6.50
C GLN A 553 11.24 6.24 -5.72
N SER A 554 10.13 5.91 -5.07
CA SER A 554 9.35 6.86 -4.26
C SER A 554 10.07 7.27 -2.98
N SER A 555 10.78 6.34 -2.32
CA SER A 555 11.67 6.66 -1.19
C SER A 555 12.78 7.63 -1.61
N LEU A 556 13.46 7.34 -2.72
CA LEU A 556 14.51 8.21 -3.26
C LEU A 556 13.99 9.61 -3.65
N ALA A 557 12.81 9.68 -4.25
CA ALA A 557 12.14 10.94 -4.56
C ALA A 557 11.81 11.74 -3.29
N ALA A 558 11.28 11.09 -2.25
CA ALA A 558 11.00 11.72 -0.97
C ALA A 558 12.26 12.25 -0.28
N GLU A 559 13.37 11.52 -0.33
CA GLU A 559 14.68 11.98 0.15
C GLU A 559 15.20 13.20 -0.62
N THR A 560 15.06 13.18 -1.94
CA THR A 560 15.50 14.28 -2.80
C THR A 560 14.68 15.56 -2.56
N LEU A 561 13.35 15.42 -2.44
CA LEU A 561 12.45 16.54 -2.12
C LEU A 561 12.77 17.14 -0.75
N SER A 562 13.09 16.31 0.24
CA SER A 562 13.51 16.77 1.57
C SER A 562 14.82 17.55 1.51
N GLY A 563 15.78 17.09 0.70
CA GLY A 563 17.00 17.86 0.40
C GLY A 563 16.73 19.24 -0.20
N ALA A 564 15.59 19.43 -0.85
CA ALA A 564 15.10 20.71 -1.39
C ALA A 564 14.08 21.43 -0.47
N GLY A 565 13.88 20.94 0.75
CA GLY A 565 13.01 21.54 1.77
C GLY A 565 11.52 21.33 1.53
N ALA A 566 11.12 20.21 0.92
CA ALA A 566 9.73 19.76 0.85
C ALA A 566 9.60 18.36 1.45
N GLU A 567 8.72 18.19 2.44
CA GLU A 567 8.56 16.94 3.19
C GLU A 567 7.38 16.12 2.67
N THR A 568 7.66 14.87 2.30
CA THR A 568 6.69 13.93 1.73
C THR A 568 6.15 12.97 2.79
N ASP A 569 4.82 12.89 2.90
CA ASP A 569 4.11 11.82 3.59
C ASP A 569 4.06 10.59 2.68
N LEU A 570 5.03 9.69 2.82
CA LEU A 570 5.17 8.51 1.98
C LEU A 570 4.36 7.35 2.58
N ILE A 571 3.32 6.94 1.89
CA ILE A 571 2.39 5.88 2.28
C ILE A 571 2.58 4.67 1.36
N ASP A 572 2.92 3.54 1.96
CA ASP A 572 2.92 2.23 1.32
C ASP A 572 1.58 1.53 1.61
N LEU A 573 0.76 1.27 0.59
CA LEU A 573 -0.54 0.64 0.80
C LEU A 573 -0.44 -0.81 1.28
N ARG A 574 0.57 -1.56 0.80
CA ARG A 574 0.78 -3.01 1.06
C ARG A 574 -0.35 -3.95 0.62
N SER A 575 -1.58 -3.47 0.52
CA SER A 575 -2.79 -4.17 0.14
C SER A 575 -3.62 -3.30 -0.80
N ILE A 576 -4.18 -3.92 -1.84
CA ILE A 576 -4.97 -3.27 -2.88
C ILE A 576 -6.45 -3.48 -2.61
N SER A 577 -6.84 -4.67 -2.16
CA SER A 577 -8.21 -4.95 -1.74
C SER A 577 -8.21 -5.86 -0.51
N PRO A 578 -8.62 -5.38 0.68
CA PRO A 578 -8.92 -3.98 1.00
C PRO A 578 -7.66 -3.11 1.03
N TRP A 579 -7.83 -1.78 0.93
CA TRP A 579 -6.77 -0.77 1.09
C TRP A 579 -7.12 0.22 2.21
N ASP A 580 -6.12 0.93 2.74
CA ASP A 580 -6.28 1.83 3.89
C ASP A 580 -6.71 3.25 3.45
N GLU A 581 -7.99 3.36 3.07
CA GLU A 581 -8.61 4.62 2.67
C GLU A 581 -8.42 5.72 3.72
N ASP A 582 -8.58 5.36 5.00
CA ASP A 582 -8.53 6.32 6.10
C ASP A 582 -7.13 6.90 6.29
N ALA A 583 -6.07 6.11 6.12
CA ALA A 583 -4.69 6.61 6.16
C ALA A 583 -4.42 7.65 5.06
N VAL A 584 -4.85 7.35 3.83
CA VAL A 584 -4.68 8.26 2.70
C VAL A 584 -5.51 9.53 2.89
N LEU A 585 -6.78 9.43 3.28
CA LEU A 585 -7.65 10.58 3.52
C LEU A 585 -7.11 11.49 4.64
N ARG A 586 -6.59 10.92 5.74
CA ARG A 586 -5.96 11.70 6.81
C ARG A 586 -4.73 12.47 6.32
N SER A 587 -3.89 11.83 5.52
CA SER A 587 -2.68 12.44 4.95
C SER A 587 -3.02 13.55 3.97
N VAL A 588 -3.90 13.27 3.00
CA VAL A 588 -4.28 14.24 1.97
C VAL A 588 -4.97 15.48 2.57
N ARG A 589 -5.80 15.31 3.61
CA ARG A 589 -6.40 16.46 4.31
C ARG A 589 -5.37 17.42 4.89
N ARG A 590 -4.19 16.91 5.24
CA ARG A 590 -3.08 17.69 5.80
C ARG A 590 -2.22 18.32 4.72
N THR A 591 -1.83 17.55 3.70
CA THR A 591 -0.88 18.00 2.66
C THR A 591 -1.55 18.78 1.51
N LYS A 592 -2.85 18.53 1.27
CA LYS A 592 -3.65 19.07 0.15
C LYS A 592 -3.13 18.73 -1.25
N ARG A 593 -2.12 17.85 -1.34
CA ARG A 593 -1.47 17.44 -2.59
C ARG A 593 -1.28 15.93 -2.57
N LEU A 594 -1.70 15.26 -3.64
CA LEU A 594 -1.64 13.82 -3.77
C LEU A 594 -0.87 13.40 -5.02
N LEU A 595 0.13 12.55 -4.83
CA LEU A 595 0.80 11.82 -5.90
C LEU A 595 0.59 10.31 -5.69
N VAL A 596 -0.07 9.62 -6.62
CA VAL A 596 -0.19 8.16 -6.57
C VAL A 596 0.77 7.52 -7.57
N VAL A 597 1.58 6.56 -7.13
CA VAL A 597 2.60 5.91 -7.97
C VAL A 597 2.39 4.40 -7.98
N HIS A 598 2.20 3.78 -9.16
CA HIS A 598 2.04 2.33 -9.29
C HIS A 598 2.44 1.80 -10.67
N GLU A 599 2.84 0.54 -10.79
CA GLU A 599 3.40 0.00 -12.03
C GLU A 599 2.36 -0.56 -13.04
N ASP A 600 1.09 -0.71 -12.63
CA ASP A 600 0.00 -1.06 -13.55
C ASP A 600 -0.35 0.06 -14.55
N ASN A 601 -1.26 -0.24 -15.49
CA ASN A 601 -1.76 0.68 -16.51
C ASN A 601 -2.26 2.01 -15.93
N HIS A 602 -2.13 3.10 -16.70
CA HIS A 602 -2.71 4.39 -16.33
C HIS A 602 -4.25 4.32 -16.34
N THR A 603 -4.83 3.76 -17.40
CA THR A 603 -6.27 3.58 -17.56
C THR A 603 -6.74 2.39 -16.72
N ALA A 604 -7.78 2.61 -15.91
CA ALA A 604 -8.34 1.64 -14.97
C ALA A 604 -7.35 1.05 -13.94
N GLY A 605 -6.14 1.59 -13.83
CA GLY A 605 -5.20 1.23 -12.77
C GLY A 605 -5.70 1.67 -11.39
N PHE A 606 -5.25 0.97 -10.35
CA PHE A 606 -5.79 1.15 -8.99
C PHE A 606 -5.59 2.56 -8.42
N GLY A 607 -4.60 3.33 -8.90
CA GLY A 607 -4.47 4.72 -8.51
C GLY A 607 -5.68 5.59 -8.88
N ALA A 608 -6.49 5.19 -9.87
CA ALA A 608 -7.75 5.86 -10.19
C ALA A 608 -8.78 5.73 -9.05
N GLU A 609 -8.87 4.56 -8.41
CA GLU A 609 -9.74 4.32 -7.25
C GLU A 609 -9.32 5.19 -6.05
N VAL A 610 -8.01 5.26 -5.80
CA VAL A 610 -7.44 6.14 -4.76
C VAL A 610 -7.81 7.60 -5.01
N MET A 611 -7.66 8.07 -6.26
CA MET A 611 -8.04 9.43 -6.63
C MET A 611 -9.54 9.68 -6.48
N ALA A 612 -10.39 8.78 -6.98
CA ALA A 612 -11.84 8.92 -6.91
C ALA A 612 -12.32 8.99 -5.45
N THR A 613 -11.84 8.07 -4.61
CA THR A 613 -12.13 8.07 -3.16
C THR A 613 -11.71 9.39 -2.51
N VAL A 614 -10.53 9.91 -2.83
CA VAL A 614 -10.06 11.20 -2.30
C VAL A 614 -10.95 12.36 -2.78
N MET A 615 -11.33 12.40 -4.06
CA MET A 615 -12.20 13.45 -4.60
C MET A 615 -13.59 13.44 -3.95
N GLU A 616 -14.14 12.26 -3.69
CA GLU A 616 -15.48 12.11 -3.10
C GLU A 616 -15.49 12.37 -1.58
N ARG A 617 -14.42 12.00 -0.87
CA ARG A 617 -14.45 11.88 0.61
C ARG A 617 -13.48 12.78 1.35
N ALA A 618 -12.50 13.41 0.70
CA ALA A 618 -11.56 14.29 1.40
C ALA A 618 -12.26 15.52 2.00
N GLY A 619 -13.26 16.06 1.32
CA GLY A 619 -14.02 17.24 1.75
C GLY A 619 -13.26 18.56 1.63
N ILE A 620 -12.13 18.56 0.92
CA ILE A 620 -11.29 19.75 0.66
C ILE A 620 -10.77 19.73 -0.79
N PRO A 621 -10.37 20.89 -1.36
CA PRO A 621 -9.64 20.91 -2.62
C PRO A 621 -8.28 20.19 -2.50
N VAL A 622 -7.99 19.30 -3.44
CA VAL A 622 -6.74 18.53 -3.49
C VAL A 622 -6.15 18.63 -4.90
N ALA A 623 -4.90 19.05 -5.00
CA ALA A 623 -4.15 18.94 -6.26
C ALA A 623 -3.61 17.51 -6.39
N ALA A 624 -3.98 16.79 -7.45
CA ALA A 624 -3.65 15.37 -7.57
C ALA A 624 -3.02 15.03 -8.94
N ARG A 625 -2.06 14.11 -8.91
CA ARG A 625 -1.42 13.49 -10.08
C ARG A 625 -1.20 12.00 -9.84
N ARG A 626 -1.00 11.25 -10.93
CA ARG A 626 -0.52 9.87 -10.88
C ARG A 626 0.71 9.71 -11.77
N VAL A 627 1.61 8.82 -11.35
CA VAL A 627 2.73 8.35 -12.17
C VAL A 627 2.61 6.85 -12.28
N THR A 628 2.33 6.38 -13.49
CA THR A 628 2.01 4.98 -13.76
C THR A 628 2.75 4.51 -15.00
N ARG A 629 2.66 3.22 -15.32
CA ARG A 629 2.97 2.80 -16.69
C ARG A 629 1.94 3.40 -17.65
N ASP A 630 2.38 3.80 -18.83
CA ASP A 630 1.46 4.22 -19.90
C ASP A 630 0.66 2.99 -20.38
N ASP A 631 -0.40 3.19 -21.17
CA ASP A 631 -1.24 2.09 -21.68
C ASP A 631 -0.56 1.34 -22.85
N ILE A 632 0.65 0.84 -22.60
CA ILE A 632 1.55 0.13 -23.52
C ILE A 632 2.11 -1.12 -22.84
N HIS A 633 2.47 -2.15 -23.61
CA HIS A 633 3.21 -3.28 -23.06
C HIS A 633 4.63 -2.88 -22.62
N VAL A 634 5.17 -3.55 -21.59
CA VAL A 634 6.52 -3.28 -21.08
C VAL A 634 7.56 -3.69 -22.13
N PRO A 635 8.39 -2.77 -22.65
CA PRO A 635 9.42 -3.09 -23.64
C PRO A 635 10.47 -4.09 -23.12
N PHE A 636 11.08 -4.86 -24.02
CA PHE A 636 12.18 -5.78 -23.69
C PHE A 636 13.52 -5.08 -23.49
N GLN A 637 13.79 -4.02 -24.27
CA GLN A 637 15.00 -3.21 -24.12
C GLN A 637 14.89 -2.42 -22.81
N PHE A 638 15.85 -2.63 -21.91
CA PHE A 638 15.70 -2.24 -20.51
C PHE A 638 15.60 -0.73 -20.26
N GLU A 639 16.25 0.11 -21.06
CA GLU A 639 16.10 1.56 -20.93
C GLU A 639 14.68 2.00 -21.29
N ARG A 640 14.10 1.43 -22.37
CA ARG A 640 12.70 1.64 -22.75
C ARG A 640 11.73 1.04 -21.73
N GLN A 641 12.09 -0.07 -21.09
CA GLN A 641 11.34 -0.66 -19.98
C GLN A 641 11.23 0.33 -18.81
N ILE A 642 12.34 0.91 -18.37
CA ILE A 642 12.35 1.89 -17.28
C ILE A 642 11.66 3.20 -17.67
N GLU A 643 11.81 3.66 -18.92
CA GLU A 643 11.09 4.82 -19.46
C GLU A 643 9.56 4.63 -19.40
N ALA A 644 9.08 3.43 -19.74
CA ALA A 644 7.67 3.08 -19.69
C ALA A 644 7.12 2.98 -18.27
N LEU A 645 7.92 2.52 -17.31
CA LEU A 645 7.52 2.32 -15.91
C LEU A 645 7.58 3.61 -15.09
N PRO A 646 7.00 3.64 -13.87
CA PRO A 646 7.22 4.72 -12.91
C PRO A 646 8.71 4.83 -12.54
N SER A 647 9.40 5.81 -13.11
CA SER A 647 10.81 6.07 -12.84
C SER A 647 10.97 7.16 -11.79
N TYR A 648 12.11 7.20 -11.12
CA TYR A 648 12.49 8.31 -10.24
C TYR A 648 12.35 9.66 -10.96
N ARG A 649 12.76 9.73 -12.23
CA ARG A 649 12.59 10.91 -13.08
C ARG A 649 11.13 11.37 -13.17
N ARG A 650 10.22 10.48 -13.56
CA ARG A 650 8.78 10.81 -13.71
C ARG A 650 8.12 11.17 -12.39
N ILE A 651 8.52 10.50 -11.29
CA ILE A 651 8.04 10.81 -9.94
C ILE A 651 8.49 12.22 -9.54
N MET A 652 9.75 12.57 -9.75
CA MET A 652 10.28 13.90 -9.45
C MET A 652 9.62 14.99 -10.30
N GLU A 653 9.40 14.76 -11.59
CA GLU A 653 8.69 15.70 -12.48
C GLU A 653 7.26 15.97 -12.00
N ALA A 654 6.50 14.93 -11.65
CA ALA A 654 5.15 15.06 -11.15
C ALA A 654 5.10 15.73 -9.76
N ALA A 655 6.01 15.36 -8.86
CA ALA A 655 6.12 15.96 -7.53
C ALA A 655 6.52 17.42 -7.60
N ALA A 656 7.53 17.77 -8.41
CA ALA A 656 7.95 19.15 -8.66
C ALA A 656 6.79 19.99 -9.23
N ALA A 657 6.01 19.43 -10.15
CA ALA A 657 4.83 20.14 -10.67
C ALA A 657 3.76 20.40 -9.59
N LEU A 658 3.49 19.43 -8.70
CA LEU A 658 2.53 19.59 -7.59
C LEU A 658 3.02 20.57 -6.51
N LEU A 659 4.33 20.58 -6.27
CA LEU A 659 5.00 21.40 -5.26
C LEU A 659 5.55 22.73 -5.80
N GLU A 660 5.30 23.01 -7.08
CA GLU A 660 5.73 24.24 -7.77
C GLU A 660 7.26 24.45 -7.73
N PHE A 661 8.03 23.39 -7.98
CA PHE A 661 9.48 23.47 -8.25
C PHE A 661 9.75 23.52 -9.75
N ASP A 662 10.76 24.29 -10.14
CA ASP A 662 11.52 24.10 -11.37
C ASP A 662 12.52 22.97 -11.16
N LEU A 663 12.55 22.04 -12.11
CA LEU A 663 13.35 20.84 -12.07
C LEU A 663 14.33 20.83 -13.24
N GLU A 664 15.62 20.87 -12.92
CA GLU A 664 16.72 20.67 -13.85
C GLU A 664 17.40 19.33 -13.57
N TRP A 665 17.99 18.73 -14.60
CA TRP A 665 18.67 17.44 -14.51
C TRP A 665 20.16 17.59 -14.80
N GLU A 666 21.00 17.13 -13.88
CA GLU A 666 22.45 17.01 -14.07
C GLU A 666 22.81 15.54 -14.31
N ALA A 667 23.38 15.23 -15.48
CA ALA A 667 23.83 13.89 -15.80
C ALA A 667 24.98 13.47 -14.86
N PRO A 668 25.06 12.19 -14.47
CA PRO A 668 26.21 11.66 -13.74
C PRO A 668 27.50 11.99 -14.50
N ARG A 669 28.53 12.50 -13.80
CA ARG A 669 29.85 12.66 -14.40
C ARG A 669 30.32 11.28 -14.85
N ALA A 670 30.74 11.16 -16.12
CA ALA A 670 31.40 9.94 -16.58
C ALA A 670 32.64 9.70 -15.72
N GLU A 671 32.69 8.57 -15.02
CA GLU A 671 33.89 8.18 -14.30
C GLU A 671 35.00 7.96 -15.33
N SER A 672 36.03 8.79 -15.28
CA SER A 672 37.27 8.55 -16.01
C SER A 672 38.03 7.44 -15.29
N GLY A 673 37.85 6.20 -15.75
CA GLY A 673 38.47 5.01 -15.16
C GLY A 673 38.64 3.89 -16.19
N PRO A 674 39.42 2.84 -15.86
CA PRO A 674 39.59 1.68 -16.71
C PRO A 674 38.27 0.94 -16.96
N ALA A 675 38.12 0.33 -18.14
CA ALA A 675 36.89 -0.38 -18.52
C ALA A 675 36.72 -1.65 -17.68
N ALA A 676 35.50 -1.96 -17.24
CA ALA A 676 35.22 -3.17 -16.46
C ALA A 676 34.57 -4.26 -17.33
N ILE A 677 35.04 -5.49 -17.22
CA ILE A 677 34.28 -6.68 -17.66
C ILE A 677 33.49 -7.16 -16.44
N ALA A 678 32.17 -7.16 -16.55
CA ALA A 678 31.27 -7.47 -15.45
C ALA A 678 30.92 -8.96 -15.37
N ALA A 679 30.59 -9.43 -14.17
CA ALA A 679 30.02 -10.75 -13.95
C ALA A 679 28.63 -10.86 -14.62
N ILE A 680 28.36 -11.98 -15.28
CA ILE A 680 27.08 -12.23 -15.97
C ILE A 680 26.40 -13.47 -15.43
N GLY A 681 25.08 -13.41 -15.28
CA GLY A 681 24.24 -14.54 -14.91
C GLY A 681 23.81 -15.38 -16.12
N SER A 682 23.24 -16.56 -15.86
CA SER A 682 22.64 -17.44 -16.88
C SER A 682 21.27 -16.94 -17.34
N GLY A 683 20.65 -16.05 -16.58
CA GLY A 683 19.43 -15.36 -16.95
C GLY A 683 18.99 -14.35 -15.89
N PRO A 684 17.82 -13.73 -16.09
CA PRO A 684 17.34 -12.66 -15.23
C PRO A 684 16.97 -13.13 -13.83
N ALA A 685 16.98 -14.42 -13.50
CA ALA A 685 16.74 -14.90 -12.14
C ALA A 685 18.00 -14.82 -11.25
N ASP A 686 19.19 -14.69 -11.85
CA ASP A 686 20.46 -14.70 -11.13
C ASP A 686 20.79 -13.29 -10.60
N ASP A 687 20.92 -13.17 -9.28
CA ASP A 687 21.39 -11.93 -8.63
C ASP A 687 22.88 -12.02 -8.24
N GLU A 688 23.42 -13.23 -8.03
CA GLU A 688 24.83 -13.51 -7.76
C GLU A 688 25.29 -14.72 -8.58
N VAL A 689 26.59 -14.74 -8.90
CA VAL A 689 27.29 -15.87 -9.53
C VAL A 689 28.56 -16.20 -8.77
N GLU A 690 28.96 -17.47 -8.75
CA GLU A 690 30.19 -17.92 -8.11
C GLU A 690 31.31 -18.01 -9.15
N VAL A 691 32.50 -17.46 -8.86
CA VAL A 691 33.64 -17.53 -9.78
C VAL A 691 34.23 -18.94 -9.77
N VAL A 692 34.07 -19.69 -10.87
CA VAL A 692 34.58 -21.06 -10.99
C VAL A 692 36.00 -21.09 -11.52
N GLU A 693 36.28 -20.25 -12.52
CA GLU A 693 37.56 -20.23 -13.21
C GLU A 693 37.88 -18.82 -13.72
N LEU A 694 39.15 -18.43 -13.62
CA LEU A 694 39.71 -17.22 -14.21
C LEU A 694 40.75 -17.66 -15.24
N LEU A 695 40.54 -17.28 -16.51
CA LEU A 695 41.33 -17.76 -17.65
C LEU A 695 42.43 -16.78 -18.07
N VAL A 696 42.49 -15.62 -17.43
CA VAL A 696 43.45 -14.54 -17.70
C VAL A 696 44.04 -14.00 -16.39
N ASN A 697 45.23 -13.41 -16.47
CA ASN A 697 45.94 -12.81 -15.35
C ASN A 697 46.11 -11.28 -15.55
N PRO A 698 46.30 -10.51 -14.45
CA PRO A 698 46.75 -9.13 -14.56
C PRO A 698 48.02 -9.00 -15.42
N GLY A 699 47.98 -8.15 -16.44
CA GLY A 699 49.05 -7.95 -17.40
C GLY A 699 48.81 -8.58 -18.78
N ASP A 700 47.87 -9.53 -18.89
CA ASP A 700 47.54 -10.19 -20.16
C ASP A 700 46.81 -9.24 -21.11
N VAL A 701 47.03 -9.43 -22.42
CA VAL A 701 46.36 -8.67 -23.48
C VAL A 701 45.22 -9.53 -24.02
N ILE A 702 44.00 -9.00 -23.95
CA ILE A 702 42.76 -9.68 -24.36
C ILE A 702 42.12 -8.94 -25.53
N LYS A 703 41.42 -9.68 -26.39
CA LYS A 703 40.59 -9.14 -27.47
C LYS A 703 39.12 -9.35 -27.16
N THR A 704 38.28 -8.45 -27.67
CA THR A 704 36.83 -8.59 -27.58
C THR A 704 36.38 -9.95 -28.12
N GLY A 705 35.64 -10.72 -27.32
CA GLY A 705 35.19 -12.09 -27.61
C GLY A 705 36.05 -13.21 -27.02
N ASP A 706 37.25 -12.90 -26.51
CA ASP A 706 38.09 -13.90 -25.83
C ASP A 706 37.40 -14.37 -24.53
N LEU A 707 37.49 -15.66 -24.21
CA LEU A 707 36.97 -16.20 -22.96
C LEU A 707 37.91 -15.80 -21.81
N VAL A 708 37.39 -15.12 -20.79
CA VAL A 708 38.20 -14.54 -19.70
C VAL A 708 37.90 -15.16 -18.33
N ALA A 709 36.70 -15.70 -18.13
CA ALA A 709 36.33 -16.38 -16.89
C ALA A 709 35.15 -17.35 -17.13
N VAL A 710 34.95 -18.27 -16.20
CA VAL A 710 33.75 -19.10 -16.09
C VAL A 710 33.13 -18.85 -14.72
N VAL A 711 31.84 -18.54 -14.69
CA VAL A 711 31.08 -18.30 -13.45
C VAL A 711 29.91 -19.27 -13.35
N GLU A 712 29.61 -19.77 -12.17
CA GLU A 712 28.47 -20.65 -11.91
C GLU A 712 27.29 -19.82 -11.44
N ALA A 713 26.25 -19.79 -12.28
CA ALA A 713 24.96 -19.18 -11.96
C ALA A 713 23.98 -20.26 -11.48
N THR A 714 22.79 -19.85 -11.04
CA THR A 714 21.81 -20.77 -10.43
C THR A 714 21.37 -21.91 -11.36
N LYS A 715 21.39 -21.67 -12.68
CA LYS A 715 20.88 -22.64 -13.68
C LYS A 715 21.98 -23.34 -14.47
N ALA A 716 23.14 -22.72 -14.64
CA ALA A 716 24.23 -23.23 -15.47
C ALA A 716 25.54 -22.48 -15.18
N ALA A 717 26.66 -23.10 -15.54
CA ALA A 717 27.91 -22.39 -15.75
C ALA A 717 27.80 -21.46 -16.97
N VAL A 718 28.37 -20.26 -16.85
CA VAL A 718 28.34 -19.19 -17.84
C VAL A 718 29.76 -18.78 -18.18
N ASP A 719 30.04 -18.86 -19.47
CA ASP A 719 31.28 -18.43 -20.09
C ASP A 719 31.29 -16.90 -20.23
N VAL A 720 32.21 -16.23 -19.53
CA VAL A 720 32.36 -14.77 -19.57
C VAL A 720 33.40 -14.41 -20.63
N GLN A 721 32.97 -13.66 -21.65
CA GLN A 721 33.84 -13.17 -22.72
C GLN A 721 34.21 -11.69 -22.53
N ALA A 722 35.40 -11.32 -22.99
CA ALA A 722 35.87 -9.94 -23.01
C ALA A 722 34.96 -9.05 -23.85
N THR A 723 34.46 -7.96 -23.26
CA THR A 723 33.61 -6.97 -23.94
C THR A 723 34.42 -5.81 -24.53
N VAL A 724 35.71 -5.74 -24.23
CA VAL A 724 36.65 -4.71 -24.66
C VAL A 724 38.02 -5.34 -24.92
N SER A 725 38.73 -4.83 -25.93
CA SER A 725 40.13 -5.21 -26.19
C SER A 725 41.07 -4.29 -25.40
N GLY A 726 42.12 -4.86 -24.83
CA GLY A 726 43.08 -4.10 -24.05
C GLY A 726 43.90 -4.95 -23.10
N LYS A 727 44.57 -4.30 -22.14
CA LYS A 727 45.41 -4.97 -21.15
C LYS A 727 44.67 -5.12 -19.82
N VAL A 728 44.60 -6.32 -19.28
CA VAL A 728 43.99 -6.58 -17.96
C VAL A 728 44.84 -5.88 -16.89
N LEU A 729 44.24 -4.96 -16.14
CA LEU A 729 44.91 -4.22 -15.06
C LEU A 729 44.82 -4.96 -13.74
N SER A 730 43.63 -5.43 -13.38
CA SER A 730 43.38 -6.09 -12.11
C SER A 730 42.15 -6.99 -12.17
N ILE A 731 42.17 -8.04 -11.36
CA ILE A 731 41.06 -8.97 -11.16
C ILE A 731 40.74 -8.91 -9.65
N PRO A 732 39.72 -8.16 -9.22
CA PRO A 732 39.43 -7.94 -7.81
C PRO A 732 38.73 -9.12 -7.11
N VAL A 733 38.54 -10.25 -7.81
CA VAL A 733 37.79 -11.41 -7.34
C VAL A 733 38.69 -12.66 -7.31
N ALA A 734 38.38 -13.60 -6.42
CA ALA A 734 39.04 -14.89 -6.30
C ALA A 734 38.12 -16.05 -6.68
N LEU A 735 38.70 -17.24 -6.90
CA LEU A 735 37.92 -18.47 -7.11
C LEU A 735 37.02 -18.73 -5.89
N LYS A 736 35.78 -19.13 -6.15
CA LYS A 736 34.68 -19.34 -5.18
C LYS A 736 34.09 -18.07 -4.58
N ASP A 737 34.54 -16.88 -4.98
CA ASP A 737 33.84 -15.66 -4.60
C ASP A 737 32.45 -15.63 -5.23
N LYS A 738 31.46 -15.26 -4.43
CA LYS A 738 30.12 -14.94 -4.91
C LYS A 738 30.05 -13.45 -5.19
N ILE A 739 29.78 -13.11 -6.43
CA ILE A 739 29.77 -11.74 -6.91
C ILE A 739 28.42 -11.43 -7.53
N ALA A 740 27.92 -10.22 -7.29
CA ALA A 740 26.65 -9.79 -7.86
C ALA A 740 26.74 -9.70 -9.39
N VAL A 741 25.67 -10.12 -10.09
CA VAL A 741 25.58 -9.93 -11.54
C VAL A 741 25.67 -8.44 -11.86
N GLY A 742 26.57 -8.06 -12.77
CA GLY A 742 26.89 -6.66 -13.10
C GLY A 742 28.07 -6.07 -12.32
N ALA A 743 28.57 -6.73 -11.27
CA ALA A 743 29.77 -6.28 -10.55
C ALA A 743 31.05 -6.46 -11.40
N PRO A 744 32.09 -5.62 -11.24
CA PRO A 744 33.35 -5.77 -11.96
C PRO A 744 34.04 -7.10 -11.63
N LEU A 745 34.17 -7.97 -12.62
CA LEU A 745 34.94 -9.22 -12.52
C LEU A 745 36.43 -8.94 -12.77
N MET A 746 36.74 -7.99 -13.66
CA MET A 746 38.09 -7.47 -13.89
C MET A 746 38.07 -6.07 -14.51
N PHE A 747 39.17 -5.33 -14.36
CA PHE A 747 39.40 -4.02 -14.96
C PHE A 747 40.44 -4.11 -16.08
N VAL A 748 40.20 -3.40 -17.18
CA VAL A 748 40.97 -3.44 -18.42
C VAL A 748 41.32 -2.02 -18.85
N GLU A 749 42.60 -1.80 -19.18
CA GLU A 749 43.05 -0.62 -19.89
C GLU A 749 42.72 -0.82 -21.38
N ALA A 750 41.68 -0.15 -21.86
CA ALA A 750 41.17 -0.31 -23.22
C ALA A 750 42.13 0.31 -24.26
N ASP A 751 42.25 -0.34 -25.42
CA ASP A 751 43.04 0.19 -26.54
C ASP A 751 42.51 1.55 -27.05
N ALA A 752 43.42 2.43 -27.48
CA ALA A 752 43.06 3.76 -27.98
C ALA A 752 42.12 3.68 -29.20
N GLY A 753 40.89 4.19 -29.07
CA GLY A 753 39.87 4.18 -30.12
C GLY A 753 38.90 3.00 -30.07
N ALA A 754 39.04 2.07 -29.12
CA ALA A 754 38.00 1.09 -28.83
C ALA A 754 36.82 1.81 -28.16
N ALA A 755 35.75 2.05 -28.91
CA ALA A 755 34.49 2.47 -28.30
C ALA A 755 34.01 1.32 -27.40
N PRO A 756 33.91 1.50 -26.07
CA PRO A 756 33.38 0.46 -25.22
C PRO A 756 31.98 0.11 -25.73
N ARG A 757 31.73 -1.18 -25.97
CA ARG A 757 30.39 -1.64 -26.34
C ARG A 757 29.46 -1.21 -25.21
N GLN A 758 28.42 -0.45 -25.54
CA GLN A 758 27.49 0.12 -24.57
C GLN A 758 26.96 -1.02 -23.68
N ALA A 759 27.35 -1.04 -22.41
CA ALA A 759 26.90 -2.06 -21.48
C ALA A 759 25.37 -2.02 -21.41
N THR A 760 24.72 -3.18 -21.50
CA THR A 760 23.27 -3.25 -21.36
C THR A 760 22.90 -2.73 -19.97
N ALA A 761 22.08 -1.67 -19.91
CA ALA A 761 21.61 -1.15 -18.63
C ALA A 761 20.84 -2.25 -17.87
N THR A 762 21.11 -2.37 -16.58
CA THR A 762 20.47 -3.34 -15.67
C THR A 762 19.81 -2.66 -14.47
N ALA A 763 20.03 -1.36 -14.30
CA ALA A 763 19.39 -0.51 -13.30
C ALA A 763 18.94 0.82 -13.93
N GLU A 764 17.94 1.45 -13.32
CA GLU A 764 17.52 2.79 -13.72
C GLU A 764 18.68 3.78 -13.63
N ARG A 765 18.83 4.62 -14.65
CA ARG A 765 19.76 5.74 -14.61
C ARG A 765 19.18 6.85 -13.73
N ILE A 766 19.81 7.08 -12.57
CA ILE A 766 19.45 8.15 -11.64
C ILE A 766 20.29 9.39 -11.94
N ASP A 767 19.71 10.34 -12.67
CA ASP A 767 20.30 11.67 -12.84
C ASP A 767 20.08 12.51 -11.57
N ARG A 768 20.99 13.44 -11.28
CA ARG A 768 20.84 14.32 -10.12
C ARG A 768 19.79 15.39 -10.42
N ALA A 769 18.72 15.38 -9.64
CA ALA A 769 17.67 16.40 -9.71
C ALA A 769 18.16 17.69 -9.01
N ILE A 770 18.11 18.80 -9.73
CA ILE A 770 18.34 20.14 -9.20
C ILE A 770 16.97 20.82 -9.11
N LEU A 771 16.45 20.88 -7.90
CA LEU A 771 15.19 21.54 -7.60
C LEU A 771 15.45 23.00 -7.24
N LYS A 772 14.85 23.91 -8.00
CA LYS A 772 14.74 25.33 -7.65
C LYS A 772 13.27 25.56 -7.38
N ARG A 773 12.88 26.10 -6.21
CA ARG A 773 11.47 26.52 -6.07
C ARG A 773 11.18 27.47 -7.24
N ARG A 774 10.08 27.26 -7.97
CA ARG A 774 9.62 28.35 -8.84
C ARG A 774 9.54 29.54 -7.92
N ALA A 775 10.20 30.62 -8.30
CA ALA A 775 9.71 31.91 -7.87
C ALA A 775 8.27 31.90 -8.36
N THR A 776 7.32 31.67 -7.44
CA THR A 776 5.94 31.95 -7.71
C THR A 776 6.01 33.32 -8.36
N PRO A 777 5.59 33.51 -9.63
CA PRO A 777 5.28 34.85 -10.03
C PRO A 777 4.29 35.26 -8.96
N LEU A 778 4.69 36.19 -8.07
CA LEU A 778 3.78 36.77 -7.11
C LEU A 778 2.53 36.99 -7.94
N ALA A 779 1.46 36.22 -7.67
CA ALA A 779 0.16 36.54 -8.23
C ALA A 779 0.07 38.00 -7.90
N ALA A 780 0.12 38.85 -8.95
CA ALA A 780 0.41 40.26 -8.77
C ALA A 780 -0.50 40.67 -7.62
N PRO A 781 0.06 41.09 -6.46
CA PRO A 781 -0.82 41.56 -5.41
C PRO A 781 -1.69 42.54 -6.13
N ALA A 782 -3.02 42.35 -6.09
CA ALA A 782 -3.93 43.28 -6.73
C ALA A 782 -3.38 44.66 -6.37
N THR A 783 -2.81 45.35 -7.35
CA THR A 783 -2.05 46.56 -7.11
C THR A 783 -3.13 47.57 -6.84
N VAL A 784 -3.59 47.58 -5.59
CA VAL A 784 -4.04 48.79 -4.96
C VAL A 784 -2.77 49.61 -4.87
N GLY A 785 -2.51 50.36 -5.94
CA GLY A 785 -1.34 51.22 -6.04
C GLY A 785 -1.30 52.13 -4.83
N ARG A 786 -0.44 51.82 -3.88
CA ARG A 786 0.00 52.75 -2.84
C ARG A 786 1.51 52.64 -2.77
N ALA A 787 2.14 53.80 -2.93
CA ALA A 787 3.59 53.95 -2.87
C ALA A 787 4.13 53.40 -1.54
N PRO A 788 5.36 52.85 -1.51
CA PRO A 788 5.98 52.38 -0.29
C PRO A 788 6.03 53.49 0.77
N VAL A 789 5.36 53.26 1.90
CA VAL A 789 5.35 54.15 3.06
C VAL A 789 6.65 53.92 3.84
N ALA A 790 7.47 54.96 4.01
CA ALA A 790 8.71 54.87 4.78
C ALA A 790 8.38 54.84 6.28
N VAL A 791 8.46 53.65 6.90
CA VAL A 791 8.28 53.44 8.34
C VAL A 791 9.65 53.33 9.03
N GLY A 792 9.82 54.04 10.13
CA GLY A 792 11.08 54.06 10.87
C GLY A 792 10.95 54.13 12.37
N VAL A 793 12.04 53.82 13.07
CA VAL A 793 12.16 53.93 14.52
C VAL A 793 12.78 55.29 14.86
N ALA A 794 12.05 56.13 15.60
CA ALA A 794 12.42 57.52 15.91
C ALA A 794 13.28 57.66 17.18
N GLY A 795 13.19 56.70 18.09
CA GLY A 795 13.88 56.71 19.37
C GLY A 795 13.88 55.32 20.00
N ILE A 796 14.93 55.01 20.77
CA ILE A 796 15.04 53.80 21.59
C ILE A 796 15.60 54.20 22.95
N ALA A 797 14.92 53.82 24.03
CA ALA A 797 15.41 53.94 25.40
C ALA A 797 15.49 52.57 26.06
N GLY A 798 16.50 52.37 26.91
CA GLY A 798 16.74 51.11 27.62
C GLY A 798 17.01 51.31 29.10
N VAL A 799 16.53 50.36 29.91
CA VAL A 799 16.75 50.24 31.36
C VAL A 799 17.14 48.80 31.66
N THR A 800 18.17 48.59 32.48
CA THR A 800 18.65 47.26 32.89
C THR A 800 18.37 47.03 34.37
N GLY A 801 18.35 45.77 34.82
CA GLY A 801 18.34 45.46 36.26
C GLY A 801 19.46 46.18 37.03
N GLY A 802 19.13 46.66 38.24
CA GLY A 802 20.00 47.54 39.03
C GLY A 802 21.27 46.87 39.55
N ARG A 803 21.30 45.54 39.66
CA ARG A 803 22.44 44.79 40.19
C ARG A 803 23.36 44.31 39.07
N LYS A 804 24.61 44.76 39.09
CA LYS A 804 25.68 44.16 38.27
C LYS A 804 26.21 42.91 38.95
N VAL A 805 26.19 41.78 38.25
CA VAL A 805 26.67 40.49 38.74
C VAL A 805 27.85 40.04 37.88
N ASN A 806 29.05 39.99 38.47
CA ASN A 806 30.22 39.47 37.78
C ASN A 806 30.24 37.94 37.88
N ASN A 807 30.97 37.26 36.98
CA ASN A 807 31.10 35.79 37.03
C ASN A 807 31.60 35.28 38.39
N ALA A 808 32.48 36.03 39.05
CA ALA A 808 33.02 35.71 40.37
C ALA A 808 32.00 35.83 41.52
N ASP A 809 30.84 36.45 41.28
CA ASP A 809 29.78 36.63 42.28
C ASP A 809 28.74 35.49 42.24
N LEU A 810 28.78 34.63 41.21
CA LEU A 810 27.92 33.46 41.11
C LEU A 810 28.37 32.37 42.11
N ARG A 811 27.40 31.69 42.74
CA ARG A 811 27.63 30.75 43.86
C ARG A 811 26.95 29.40 43.62
N GLY A 812 27.03 28.88 42.40
CA GLY A 812 26.47 27.58 42.04
C GLY A 812 27.34 26.41 42.48
N ASN A 813 26.72 25.26 42.79
CA ASN A 813 27.44 24.02 43.12
C ASN A 813 27.91 23.29 41.85
N TRP A 814 28.84 23.91 41.12
CA TRP A 814 29.34 23.38 39.84
C TRP A 814 30.68 22.68 40.05
N GLN A 815 30.64 21.38 40.35
CA GLN A 815 31.80 20.58 40.80
C GLN A 815 33.06 20.68 39.91
N THR A 816 32.94 21.08 38.65
CA THR A 816 34.03 21.06 37.65
C THR A 816 34.20 22.35 36.85
N ARG A 817 33.51 23.45 37.20
CA ARG A 817 33.52 24.69 36.39
C ARG A 817 33.72 25.95 37.22
N ASP A 818 34.41 26.94 36.65
CA ASP A 818 34.74 28.22 37.29
C ASP A 818 34.28 29.47 36.51
N ALA A 819 34.61 30.66 37.02
CA ALA A 819 34.27 31.93 36.41
C ALA A 819 34.94 32.15 35.03
N GLY A 820 36.11 31.53 34.78
CA GLY A 820 36.80 31.55 33.50
C GLY A 820 36.10 30.70 32.44
N ASP A 821 35.53 29.56 32.85
CA ASP A 821 34.72 28.71 31.97
C ASP A 821 33.48 29.43 31.44
N ILE A 822 32.88 30.33 32.23
CA ILE A 822 31.73 31.12 31.80
C ILE A 822 32.12 32.04 30.63
N VAL A 823 33.24 32.76 30.74
CA VAL A 823 33.72 33.63 29.65
C VAL A 823 34.04 32.79 28.41
N LYS A 824 34.73 31.67 28.59
CA LYS A 824 35.11 30.78 27.48
C LYS A 824 33.90 30.20 26.74
N LEU A 825 32.84 29.82 27.46
CA LEU A 825 31.67 29.16 26.88
C LEU A 825 30.60 30.13 26.37
N THR A 826 30.53 31.34 26.93
CA THR A 826 29.43 32.28 26.67
C THR A 826 29.87 33.66 26.19
N GLY A 827 31.11 34.04 26.46
CA GLY A 827 31.65 35.40 26.23
C GLY A 827 31.17 36.45 27.24
N ILE A 828 30.42 36.07 28.28
CA ILE A 828 29.86 37.02 29.25
C ILE A 828 30.80 37.15 30.45
N GLU A 829 31.17 38.38 30.80
CA GLU A 829 31.98 38.72 31.98
C GLU A 829 31.13 39.21 33.15
N SER A 830 30.05 39.94 32.84
CA SER A 830 29.07 40.40 33.81
C SER A 830 27.68 40.52 33.18
N ARG A 831 26.66 40.48 34.02
CA ARG A 831 25.25 40.53 33.65
C ARG A 831 24.46 41.45 34.57
N ARG A 832 23.31 41.93 34.10
CA ARG A 832 22.44 42.85 34.84
C ARG A 832 21.27 42.06 35.39
N TRP A 833 21.17 41.94 36.70
CA TRP A 833 20.04 41.31 37.38
C TRP A 833 19.22 42.35 38.12
N VAL A 834 17.94 42.10 38.28
CA VAL A 834 17.07 42.94 39.11
C VAL A 834 17.57 43.01 40.55
N GLN A 835 17.43 44.18 41.17
CA GLN A 835 17.54 44.35 42.62
C GLN A 835 16.17 44.14 43.29
N PRO A 836 16.10 43.90 44.61
CA PRO A 836 14.82 43.75 45.29
C PRO A 836 13.87 44.93 45.02
N GLY A 837 12.65 44.64 44.56
CA GLY A 837 11.63 45.63 44.21
C GLY A 837 11.54 45.99 42.72
N GLU A 838 12.53 45.64 41.90
CA GLU A 838 12.42 45.74 40.45
C GLU A 838 11.65 44.54 39.88
N THR A 839 10.70 44.83 39.01
CA THR A 839 9.83 43.86 38.35
C THR A 839 9.83 44.07 36.84
N VAL A 840 9.29 43.11 36.09
CA VAL A 840 9.08 43.26 34.63
C VAL A 840 8.24 44.51 34.33
N PHE A 841 7.27 44.83 35.18
CA PHE A 841 6.45 46.02 35.03
C PHE A 841 7.20 47.33 35.35
N SER A 842 7.98 47.38 36.43
CA SER A 842 8.71 48.61 36.80
C SER A 842 9.80 48.95 35.79
N LEU A 843 10.50 47.95 35.25
CA LEU A 843 11.52 48.16 34.21
C LEU A 843 10.88 48.65 32.90
N ALA A 844 9.78 48.02 32.47
CA ALA A 844 9.03 48.43 31.28
C ALA A 844 8.54 49.88 31.40
N THR A 845 7.97 50.24 32.56
CA THR A 845 7.49 51.60 32.84
C THR A 845 8.63 52.61 32.77
N ALA A 846 9.76 52.34 33.43
CA ALA A 846 10.91 53.24 33.43
C ALA A 846 11.51 53.43 32.02
N ALA A 847 11.55 52.38 31.19
CA ALA A 847 12.02 52.48 29.81
C ALA A 847 11.07 53.32 28.96
N THR A 848 9.75 53.16 29.14
CA THR A 848 8.73 53.96 28.45
C THR A 848 8.77 55.42 28.88
N GLU A 849 8.82 55.72 30.18
CA GLU A 849 8.93 57.10 30.69
C GLU A 849 10.17 57.79 30.12
N LYS A 850 11.31 57.11 30.15
CA LYS A 850 12.55 57.61 29.59
C LYS A 850 12.43 57.95 28.10
N LEU A 851 11.84 57.05 27.29
CA LEU A 851 11.64 57.31 25.86
C LEU A 851 10.69 58.49 25.62
N LEU A 852 9.56 58.53 26.33
CA LEU A 852 8.55 59.57 26.17
C LEU A 852 9.11 60.94 26.58
N GLU A 853 9.90 61.00 27.64
CA GLU A 853 10.62 62.22 28.06
C GLU A 853 11.66 62.64 27.01
N GLU A 854 12.48 61.71 26.50
CA GLU A 854 13.49 61.98 25.46
C GLU A 854 12.87 62.44 24.13
N GLN A 855 11.70 61.92 23.77
CA GLN A 855 10.97 62.31 22.55
C GLN A 855 10.00 63.48 22.78
N GLN A 856 9.85 63.95 24.02
CA GLN A 856 8.90 65.00 24.42
C GLN A 856 7.46 64.69 24.02
N LEU A 857 7.02 63.45 24.28
CA LEU A 857 5.67 62.96 23.95
C LEU A 857 4.90 62.54 25.20
N GLY A 858 3.58 62.73 25.17
CA GLY A 858 2.66 62.09 26.11
C GLY A 858 2.13 60.76 25.56
N ILE A 859 1.64 59.88 26.44
CA ILE A 859 1.01 58.61 26.04
C ILE A 859 -0.29 58.80 25.24
N ASP A 860 -0.94 59.96 25.40
CA ASP A 860 -2.09 60.40 24.61
C ASP A 860 -1.74 60.68 23.14
N GLN A 861 -0.45 60.75 22.81
CA GLN A 861 0.07 60.90 21.45
C GLN A 861 0.55 59.58 20.84
N ILE A 862 0.26 58.45 21.50
CA ILE A 862 0.59 57.10 21.04
C ILE A 862 -0.71 56.38 20.65
N ASP A 863 -0.73 55.82 19.44
CA ASP A 863 -1.91 55.19 18.84
C ASP A 863 -2.01 53.69 19.13
N LEU A 864 -0.89 53.05 19.49
CA LEU A 864 -0.82 51.63 19.81
C LEU A 864 0.38 51.33 20.72
N VAL A 865 0.17 50.52 21.75
CA VAL A 865 1.25 49.98 22.59
C VAL A 865 1.35 48.47 22.40
N ILE A 866 2.52 48.00 21.95
CA ILE A 866 2.83 46.58 21.80
C ILE A 866 3.91 46.23 22.83
N ALA A 867 3.60 45.38 23.81
CA ALA A 867 4.63 44.86 24.70
C ALA A 867 5.11 43.48 24.27
N THR A 868 6.39 43.16 24.46
CA THR A 868 6.91 41.80 24.27
C THR A 868 7.58 41.31 25.54
N THR A 869 7.06 40.22 26.09
CA THR A 869 7.61 39.60 27.30
C THR A 869 7.32 38.10 27.32
N GLY A 870 8.33 37.30 27.62
CA GLY A 870 8.19 35.89 27.98
C GLY A 870 8.05 35.67 29.49
N THR A 871 8.16 36.74 30.29
CA THR A 871 8.19 36.70 31.77
C THR A 871 7.18 37.65 32.42
N PRO A 872 5.89 37.64 32.02
CA PRO A 872 4.90 38.51 32.63
C PRO A 872 4.69 38.16 34.11
N ASP A 873 4.63 39.20 34.97
CA ASP A 873 4.32 39.07 36.40
C ASP A 873 2.83 38.77 36.64
N VAL A 874 1.96 39.20 35.73
CA VAL A 874 0.54 38.85 35.70
C VAL A 874 0.10 38.56 34.25
N ILE A 875 -0.83 37.62 34.06
CA ILE A 875 -1.34 37.26 32.72
C ILE A 875 -2.31 38.31 32.20
N THR A 876 -3.14 38.88 33.09
CA THR A 876 -4.11 39.92 32.74
C THR A 876 -4.27 40.89 33.93
N PRO A 877 -4.34 42.21 33.71
CA PRO A 877 -4.16 42.91 32.43
C PRO A 877 -2.74 42.77 31.88
N SER A 878 -2.59 42.84 30.56
CA SER A 878 -1.31 42.66 29.87
C SER A 878 -0.28 43.72 30.29
N LEU A 879 1.02 43.45 30.09
CA LEU A 879 2.10 44.40 30.38
C LEU A 879 1.90 45.71 29.63
N ALA A 880 1.54 45.66 28.34
CA ALA A 880 1.23 46.83 27.52
C ALA A 880 0.12 47.69 28.12
N CYS A 881 -0.98 47.07 28.55
CA CYS A 881 -2.10 47.78 29.19
C CYS A 881 -1.66 48.50 30.47
N ARG A 882 -0.87 47.82 31.31
CA ARG A 882 -0.41 48.38 32.58
C ARG A 882 0.59 49.50 32.39
N VAL A 883 1.50 49.38 31.43
CA VAL A 883 2.49 50.41 31.11
C VAL A 883 1.80 51.65 30.56
N ALA A 884 0.85 51.49 29.63
CA ALA A 884 0.07 52.61 29.09
C ALA A 884 -0.72 53.35 30.18
N ASP A 885 -1.28 52.62 31.14
CA ASP A 885 -1.99 53.20 32.30
C ASP A 885 -1.05 53.95 33.24
N SER A 886 0.13 53.39 33.55
CA SER A 886 1.05 53.98 34.53
C SER A 886 1.72 55.27 34.07
N VAL A 887 1.97 55.42 32.77
CA VAL A 887 2.57 56.65 32.22
C VAL A 887 1.54 57.71 31.84
N SER A 888 0.24 57.43 32.04
CA SER A 888 -0.83 58.36 31.72
C SER A 888 -1.05 59.38 32.84
N ARG A 889 -0.69 60.65 32.59
CA ARG A 889 -0.81 61.75 33.56
C ARG A 889 -2.21 62.37 33.65
N ALA A 890 -3.12 62.05 32.72
CA ALA A 890 -4.43 62.70 32.54
C ALA A 890 -5.65 61.78 32.74
N GLY A 891 -5.48 60.61 33.37
CA GLY A 891 -6.52 59.57 33.53
C GLY A 891 -6.25 58.34 32.65
N ARG A 892 -7.21 57.39 32.55
CA ARG A 892 -7.00 56.13 31.81
C ARG A 892 -6.77 56.40 30.31
N ALA A 893 -5.66 55.91 29.77
CA ALA A 893 -5.32 56.08 28.36
C ALA A 893 -6.33 55.35 27.44
N ASN A 894 -6.76 56.01 26.36
CA ASN A 894 -7.72 55.45 25.39
C ASN A 894 -7.01 55.06 24.09
N LEU A 895 -6.30 53.93 24.12
CA LEU A 895 -5.57 53.38 22.99
C LEU A 895 -5.53 51.85 23.06
N PRO A 896 -5.41 51.15 21.92
CA PRO A 896 -5.18 49.70 21.90
C PRO A 896 -3.83 49.35 22.52
N ALA A 897 -3.79 48.35 23.39
CA ALA A 897 -2.57 47.86 24.00
C ALA A 897 -2.61 46.34 24.19
N TYR A 898 -1.56 45.62 23.79
CA TYR A 898 -1.48 44.16 23.93
C TYR A 898 -0.05 43.62 23.97
N ASP A 899 0.10 42.37 24.42
CA ASP A 899 1.39 41.70 24.55
C ASP A 899 1.61 40.65 23.44
N ILE A 900 2.88 40.45 23.07
CA ILE A 900 3.35 39.37 22.19
C ILE A 900 4.32 38.49 22.99
N ASN A 901 4.03 37.19 23.07
CA ASN A 901 4.98 36.21 23.59
C ASN A 901 5.68 35.48 22.42
N ALA A 902 6.88 35.93 22.09
CA ALA A 902 7.77 35.29 21.10
C ALA A 902 9.22 35.24 21.60
N ALA A 903 9.38 35.20 22.93
CA ALA A 903 10.67 35.20 23.64
C ALA A 903 11.69 36.16 22.99
N CYS A 904 12.91 35.70 22.73
CA CYS A 904 13.99 36.55 22.21
C CYS A 904 13.74 37.14 20.80
N SER A 905 12.78 36.61 20.03
CA SER A 905 12.38 37.17 18.74
C SER A 905 11.29 38.26 18.84
N GLY A 906 10.78 38.52 20.05
CA GLY A 906 9.67 39.43 20.33
C GLY A 906 9.82 40.81 19.69
N TYR A 907 10.99 41.45 19.81
CA TYR A 907 11.18 42.80 19.27
C TYR A 907 10.92 42.90 17.76
N LEU A 908 11.39 41.92 16.98
CA LEU A 908 11.19 41.91 15.52
C LEU A 908 9.76 41.53 15.14
N TYR A 909 9.08 40.70 15.93
CA TYR A 909 7.64 40.45 15.78
C TYR A 909 6.81 41.70 16.05
N ALA A 910 7.18 42.49 17.07
CA ALA A 910 6.54 43.76 17.36
C ALA A 910 6.79 44.80 16.27
N LEU A 911 8.01 44.85 15.69
CA LEU A 911 8.31 45.72 14.55
C LEU A 911 7.46 45.37 13.32
N ALA A 912 7.20 44.08 13.06
CA ALA A 912 6.33 43.67 11.96
C ALA A 912 4.91 44.21 12.15
N GLN A 913 4.32 43.99 13.33
CA GLN A 913 2.97 44.47 13.63
C GLN A 913 2.87 45.99 13.68
N ALA A 914 3.89 46.68 14.22
CA ALA A 914 3.94 48.13 14.23
C ALA A 914 4.02 48.70 12.80
N ARG A 915 4.80 48.09 11.92
CA ARG A 915 4.89 48.50 10.51
C ARG A 915 3.58 48.27 9.78
N ASP A 916 2.90 47.14 9.98
CA ASP A 916 1.58 46.88 9.38
C ASP A 916 0.55 47.92 9.87
N PHE A 917 0.59 48.28 11.15
CA PHE A 917 -0.29 49.30 11.73
C PHE A 917 -0.03 50.69 11.15
N VAL A 918 1.23 51.12 11.09
CA VAL A 918 1.63 52.43 10.52
C VAL A 918 1.41 52.49 9.01
N THR A 919 1.63 51.39 8.28
CA THR A 919 1.37 51.34 6.83
C THR A 919 -0.10 51.61 6.52
N ASN A 920 -1.00 51.14 7.39
CA ASN A 920 -2.43 51.40 7.29
C ASN A 920 -2.86 52.73 7.94
N ASN A 921 -2.02 53.32 8.79
CA ASN A 921 -2.25 54.58 9.49
C ASN A 921 -0.97 55.44 9.45
N PRO A 922 -0.65 56.14 8.34
CA PRO A 922 0.66 56.78 8.14
C PRO A 922 1.04 57.85 9.18
N SER A 923 0.05 58.47 9.83
CA SER A 923 0.24 59.44 10.91
C SER A 923 0.37 58.78 12.30
N ALA A 924 0.27 57.46 12.42
CA ALA A 924 0.28 56.79 13.72
C ALA A 924 1.68 56.71 14.34
N ARG A 925 1.71 56.71 15.67
CA ARG A 925 2.87 56.41 16.51
C ARG A 925 2.61 55.13 17.30
N VAL A 926 3.48 54.14 17.12
CA VAL A 926 3.41 52.85 17.82
C VAL A 926 4.55 52.76 18.82
N LEU A 927 4.21 52.50 20.08
CA LEU A 927 5.18 52.26 21.14
C LEU A 927 5.42 50.76 21.28
N ILE A 928 6.64 50.31 21.00
CA ILE A 928 7.07 48.93 21.25
C ILE A 928 7.81 48.88 22.58
N VAL A 929 7.37 48.06 23.52
CA VAL A 929 7.99 47.88 24.84
C VAL A 929 8.48 46.45 24.98
N THR A 930 9.78 46.22 25.14
CA THR A 930 10.30 44.90 25.51
C THR A 930 10.60 44.89 27.00
N SER A 931 10.34 43.79 27.71
CA SER A 931 10.77 43.67 29.10
C SER A 931 10.86 42.22 29.55
N GLU A 932 12.01 41.85 30.10
CA GLU A 932 12.31 40.50 30.55
C GLU A 932 12.98 40.52 31.92
N VAL A 933 12.42 39.76 32.86
CA VAL A 933 13.01 39.50 34.18
C VAL A 933 13.17 38.00 34.36
N LEU A 934 14.33 37.50 33.95
CA LEU A 934 14.70 36.10 33.86
C LEU A 934 15.52 35.64 35.07
N SER A 935 16.27 36.54 35.73
CA SER A 935 17.18 36.16 36.82
C SER A 935 16.53 35.44 38.00
N PRO A 936 15.28 35.74 38.41
CA PRO A 936 14.60 34.96 39.46
C PRO A 936 14.20 33.55 39.03
N LEU A 937 14.20 33.26 37.72
CA LEU A 937 13.80 31.97 37.14
C LEU A 937 14.99 31.04 36.87
N LEU A 938 16.20 31.40 37.36
CA LEU A 938 17.41 30.63 37.15
C LEU A 938 17.68 29.67 38.32
N ASP A 939 17.87 28.39 38.02
CA ASP A 939 18.43 27.45 38.98
C ASP A 939 19.93 27.73 39.13
N GLN A 940 20.34 28.27 40.28
CA GLN A 940 21.74 28.62 40.54
C GLN A 940 22.69 27.41 40.48
N ASN A 941 22.18 26.17 40.54
CA ASN A 941 22.98 24.97 40.40
C ASN A 941 23.06 24.44 38.95
N ASP A 942 22.22 24.92 38.03
CA ASP A 942 22.35 24.61 36.60
C ASP A 942 23.29 25.60 35.91
N PHE A 943 24.52 25.17 35.69
CA PHE A 943 25.51 25.98 34.98
C PHE A 943 25.04 26.41 33.59
N ASN A 944 24.23 25.61 32.88
CA ASN A 944 23.92 25.87 31.48
C ASN A 944 22.96 27.06 31.29
N THR A 945 22.18 27.42 32.31
CA THR A 945 21.20 28.51 32.24
C THR A 945 21.53 29.66 33.20
N ALA A 946 22.05 29.36 34.40
CA ALA A 946 22.34 30.38 35.44
C ALA A 946 23.35 31.44 35.01
N VAL A 947 24.23 31.12 34.06
CA VAL A 947 25.33 31.98 33.63
C VAL A 947 24.97 32.83 32.40
N LEU A 948 23.79 32.63 31.80
CA LEU A 948 23.43 33.25 30.52
C LEU A 948 22.57 34.50 30.67
N PHE A 949 21.47 34.38 31.41
CA PHE A 949 20.38 35.35 31.34
C PHE A 949 20.58 36.59 32.22
N ALA A 950 19.97 37.68 31.79
CA ALA A 950 19.98 39.00 32.40
C ALA A 950 18.61 39.67 32.24
N ASP A 951 18.40 40.76 32.96
CA ASP A 951 17.13 41.47 33.05
C ASP A 951 17.24 42.87 32.46
N ALA A 952 16.32 43.21 31.58
CA ALA A 952 16.23 44.55 31.00
C ALA A 952 14.83 44.82 30.42
N ALA A 953 14.59 46.09 30.14
CA ALA A 953 13.48 46.56 29.35
C ALA A 953 13.94 47.63 28.35
N THR A 954 13.26 47.73 27.22
CA THR A 954 13.45 48.82 26.26
C THR A 954 12.11 49.36 25.78
N ALA A 955 12.08 50.62 25.35
CA ALA A 955 10.97 51.19 24.63
C ALA A 955 11.49 51.77 23.29
N SER A 956 10.78 51.49 22.20
CA SER A 956 11.07 52.01 20.86
C SER A 956 9.85 52.71 20.27
N LEU A 957 10.04 53.89 19.68
CA LEU A 957 8.98 54.64 19.01
C LEU A 957 9.02 54.37 17.50
N VAL A 958 7.97 53.76 16.95
CA VAL A 958 7.81 53.53 15.51
C VAL A 958 6.83 54.55 14.94
N GLN A 959 7.18 55.18 13.81
CA GLN A 959 6.34 56.18 13.16
C GLN A 959 6.39 56.10 11.64
N GLY A 960 5.36 56.62 10.99
CA GLY A 960 5.28 56.75 9.53
C GLY A 960 5.88 58.06 9.00
N PRO A 961 5.83 58.28 7.67
CA PRO A 961 6.51 59.38 7.00
C PRO A 961 5.87 60.75 7.24
N ASP A 962 4.67 60.80 7.83
CA ASP A 962 3.94 62.07 8.07
C ASP A 962 4.48 62.86 9.26
N HIS A 963 5.47 62.33 9.99
CA HIS A 963 6.12 62.99 11.11
C HIS A 963 7.44 63.63 10.71
N GLU A 964 7.65 64.90 11.08
CA GLU A 964 8.89 65.65 10.76
C GLU A 964 10.14 65.11 11.47
N GLN A 965 9.99 64.30 12.52
CA GLN A 965 11.12 63.76 13.28
C GLN A 965 11.87 62.71 12.44
N PRO A 966 13.19 62.88 12.19
CA PRO A 966 13.96 61.89 11.44
C PRO A 966 14.06 60.57 12.22
N ALA A 967 13.88 59.46 11.53
CA ALA A 967 14.05 58.13 12.11
C ALA A 967 15.54 57.82 12.33
N LEU A 968 15.88 57.16 13.44
CA LEU A 968 17.21 56.57 13.67
C LEU A 968 17.54 55.56 12.58
N PHE A 969 16.56 54.79 12.14
CA PHE A 969 16.61 53.93 10.96
C PHE A 969 15.20 53.67 10.43
N THR A 970 15.09 53.53 9.12
CA THR A 970 13.91 52.93 8.48
C THR A 970 14.12 51.42 8.37
N PHE A 971 13.06 50.63 8.36
CA PHE A 971 13.20 49.18 8.24
C PHE A 971 12.19 48.58 7.28
N ALA A 972 12.63 47.58 6.52
CA ALA A 972 11.84 46.71 5.67
C ALA A 972 10.74 45.99 6.44
N GLN A 973 9.82 45.32 5.73
CA GLN A 973 8.91 44.40 6.42
C GLN A 973 9.72 43.29 7.11
N PRO A 974 9.66 43.13 8.44
CA PRO A 974 10.37 42.04 9.09
C PRO A 974 9.83 40.68 8.62
N THR A 975 10.73 39.78 8.26
CA THR A 975 10.43 38.39 7.96
C THR A 975 10.29 37.63 9.27
N ILE A 976 9.09 37.18 9.60
CA ILE A 976 8.80 36.31 10.76
C ILE A 976 8.66 34.85 10.31
N ALA A 977 9.17 33.92 11.08
CA ALA A 977 9.17 32.47 10.79
C ALA A 977 9.19 31.65 12.08
N GLY A 978 8.98 30.33 11.98
CA GLY A 978 9.14 29.45 13.13
C GLY A 978 9.16 27.97 12.75
N SER A 979 9.66 27.14 13.68
CA SER A 979 9.60 25.68 13.62
C SER A 979 9.07 25.17 14.97
N PRO A 980 7.75 25.28 15.21
CA PRO A 980 7.15 25.13 16.54
C PRO A 980 7.57 23.84 17.27
N GLU A 981 7.83 23.94 18.57
CA GLU A 981 8.19 22.81 19.44
C GLU A 981 7.43 22.81 20.77
N SER A 982 7.50 21.68 21.50
CA SER A 982 6.67 21.35 22.67
C SER A 982 7.14 21.96 24.00
N GLY A 983 8.25 22.69 24.03
CA GLY A 983 8.94 23.22 25.22
C GLY A 983 10.12 22.35 25.69
N GLU A 984 10.50 21.32 24.92
CA GLU A 984 11.60 20.39 25.26
C GLU A 984 12.98 21.01 25.01
N LEU A 985 13.10 21.89 24.00
CA LEU A 985 14.37 22.52 23.64
C LEU A 985 14.71 23.71 24.52
N LEU A 986 13.73 24.57 24.79
CA LEU A 986 13.85 25.74 25.66
C LEU A 986 12.48 26.06 26.28
N SER A 987 12.39 25.98 27.61
CA SER A 987 11.19 26.37 28.36
C SER A 987 11.49 27.43 29.42
N VAL A 988 10.63 28.45 29.46
CA VAL A 988 10.63 29.52 30.47
C VAL A 988 9.34 29.40 31.27
N PRO A 989 9.39 28.93 32.54
CA PRO A 989 8.20 28.79 33.37
C PRO A 989 7.76 30.14 33.96
N ARG A 990 6.55 30.20 34.53
CA ARG A 990 6.14 31.35 35.33
C ARG A 990 6.91 31.40 36.65
N ALA A 991 6.98 32.59 37.23
CA ALA A 991 7.53 32.77 38.57
C ALA A 991 6.83 31.85 39.58
N GLY A 992 7.61 31.01 40.27
CA GLY A 992 7.11 30.04 41.25
C GLY A 992 6.74 28.66 40.69
N GLU A 993 6.70 28.46 39.37
CA GLU A 993 6.32 27.18 38.75
C GLU A 993 7.54 26.31 38.36
N GLY A 994 8.76 26.85 38.43
CA GLY A 994 10.00 26.12 38.13
C GLY A 994 11.15 27.03 37.74
N TYR A 995 12.18 26.44 37.14
CA TYR A 995 13.34 27.14 36.59
C TYR A 995 13.43 26.97 35.07
N ILE A 996 14.09 27.89 34.40
CA ILE A 996 14.37 27.82 32.95
C ILE A 996 15.14 26.52 32.64
N ARG A 997 14.72 25.82 31.58
CA ARG A 997 15.41 24.61 31.08
C ARG A 997 15.76 24.76 29.61
N MET A 998 16.93 24.27 29.22
CA MET A 998 17.42 24.38 27.85
C MET A 998 18.36 23.22 27.48
N ASN A 999 18.20 22.65 26.28
CA ASN A 999 19.22 21.82 25.64
C ASN A 999 20.18 22.69 24.82
N GLY A 1000 21.23 23.21 25.48
CA GLY A 1000 22.12 24.21 24.87
C GLY A 1000 22.85 23.77 23.60
N ARG A 1001 23.07 22.46 23.37
CA ARG A 1001 23.76 21.97 22.15
C ARG A 1001 22.84 22.04 20.94
N GLU A 1002 21.59 21.61 21.09
CA GLU A 1002 20.60 21.63 20.02
C GLU A 1002 20.13 23.05 19.72
N VAL A 1003 19.87 23.85 20.77
CA VAL A 1003 19.53 25.28 20.61
C VAL A 1003 20.61 26.04 19.86
N PHE A 1004 21.90 25.75 20.10
CA PHE A 1004 22.99 26.39 19.35
C PHE A 1004 22.93 26.08 17.85
N ALA A 1005 22.75 24.82 17.47
CA ALA A 1005 22.72 24.40 16.08
C ALA A 1005 21.51 24.99 15.33
N ASP A 1006 20.35 25.01 15.99
CA ASP A 1006 19.12 25.55 15.43
C ASP A 1006 19.17 27.08 15.33
N ALA A 1007 19.68 27.77 16.35
CA ALA A 1007 19.82 29.23 16.31
C ALA A 1007 20.73 29.69 15.16
N VAL A 1008 21.90 29.09 14.98
CA VAL A 1008 22.82 29.48 13.88
C VAL A 1008 22.21 29.18 12.50
N ARG A 1009 21.49 28.07 12.35
CA ARG A 1009 20.83 27.73 11.08
C ARG A 1009 19.66 28.67 10.79
N ALA A 1010 18.77 28.84 11.75
CA ALA A 1010 17.55 29.63 11.60
C ALA A 1010 17.85 31.12 11.40
N MET A 1011 18.72 31.71 12.22
CA MET A 1011 19.08 33.12 12.10
C MET A 1011 19.71 33.42 10.73
N THR A 1012 20.64 32.59 10.24
CA THR A 1012 21.20 32.79 8.89
C THR A 1012 20.13 32.66 7.81
N SER A 1013 19.25 31.65 7.89
CA SER A 1013 18.18 31.44 6.91
C SER A 1013 17.19 32.61 6.87
N THR A 1014 16.68 33.04 8.03
CA THR A 1014 15.68 34.10 8.11
C THR A 1014 16.26 35.45 7.67
N LEU A 1015 17.53 35.73 7.97
CA LEU A 1015 18.21 36.92 7.48
C LEU A 1015 18.37 36.91 5.95
N THR A 1016 18.73 35.76 5.36
CA THR A 1016 18.75 35.60 3.89
C THR A 1016 17.36 35.84 3.28
N SER A 1017 16.29 35.37 3.92
CA SER A 1017 14.92 35.64 3.48
C SER A 1017 14.56 37.13 3.57
N ALA A 1018 14.99 37.84 4.62
CA ALA A 1018 14.81 39.29 4.72
C ALA A 1018 15.58 40.06 3.63
N CYS A 1019 16.83 39.69 3.33
CA CYS A 1019 17.57 40.24 2.19
C CYS A 1019 16.82 40.01 0.87
N THR A 1020 16.32 38.79 0.67
CA THR A 1020 15.59 38.41 -0.55
C THR A 1020 14.30 39.22 -0.71
N ALA A 1021 13.56 39.45 0.37
CA ALA A 1021 12.32 40.24 0.35
C ALA A 1021 12.55 41.69 -0.09
N GLU A 1022 13.73 42.24 0.22
CA GLU A 1022 14.15 43.60 -0.17
C GLU A 1022 14.93 43.65 -1.49
N GLY A 1023 15.10 42.51 -2.16
CA GLY A 1023 15.85 42.44 -3.42
C GLY A 1023 17.35 42.71 -3.27
N ILE A 1024 17.92 42.47 -2.09
CA ILE A 1024 19.35 42.59 -1.79
C ILE A 1024 19.95 41.23 -1.41
N THR A 1025 21.26 41.16 -1.27
CA THR A 1025 21.99 39.98 -0.82
C THR A 1025 22.56 40.16 0.58
N MET A 1026 23.08 39.08 1.18
CA MET A 1026 23.83 39.19 2.44
C MET A 1026 25.06 40.10 2.30
N ASP A 1027 25.58 40.23 1.06
CA ASP A 1027 26.73 41.06 0.77
C ASP A 1027 26.44 42.57 0.80
N ASP A 1028 25.17 42.93 0.85
CA ASP A 1028 24.70 44.30 0.95
C ASP A 1028 24.51 44.76 2.40
N ILE A 1029 24.72 43.89 3.39
CA ILE A 1029 24.63 44.24 4.81
C ILE A 1029 26.00 44.78 5.28
N ASP A 1030 25.97 45.96 5.89
CA ASP A 1030 27.16 46.63 6.44
C ASP A 1030 27.48 46.15 7.86
N LEU A 1031 26.44 45.93 8.67
CA LEU A 1031 26.57 45.47 10.06
C LEU A 1031 25.38 44.60 10.47
N MET A 1032 25.66 43.44 11.05
CA MET A 1032 24.60 42.61 11.66
C MET A 1032 24.42 42.99 13.13
N VAL A 1033 23.16 43.05 13.56
CA VAL A 1033 22.78 43.22 14.97
C VAL A 1033 21.93 42.01 15.38
N PRO A 1034 22.56 40.85 15.64
CA PRO A 1034 21.84 39.65 16.02
C PRO A 1034 21.36 39.70 17.47
N HIS A 1035 20.41 38.83 17.82
CA HIS A 1035 20.05 38.55 19.20
C HIS A 1035 21.29 38.16 20.02
N GLN A 1036 21.42 38.76 21.20
CA GLN A 1036 22.57 38.58 22.09
C GLN A 1036 22.36 37.35 22.98
N ALA A 1037 22.40 36.14 22.38
CA ALA A 1037 22.20 34.87 23.08
C ALA A 1037 23.44 34.38 23.86
N ASN A 1038 24.59 34.31 23.16
CA ASN A 1038 25.94 34.10 23.68
C ASN A 1038 26.94 34.51 22.57
N GLN A 1039 28.18 34.82 22.93
CA GLN A 1039 29.19 35.29 21.98
C GLN A 1039 29.50 34.27 20.87
N ARG A 1040 29.44 32.96 21.18
CA ARG A 1040 29.74 31.91 20.19
C ARG A 1040 28.73 31.87 19.04
N ILE A 1041 27.44 32.12 19.33
CA ILE A 1041 26.38 32.19 18.30
C ILE A 1041 26.62 33.43 17.44
N ILE A 1042 26.91 34.58 18.06
CA ILE A 1042 27.19 35.83 17.35
C ILE A 1042 28.39 35.64 16.40
N ASP A 1043 29.49 35.05 16.90
CA ASP A 1043 30.67 34.78 16.09
C ASP A 1043 30.39 33.76 14.96
N ALA A 1044 29.54 32.76 15.23
CA ALA A 1044 29.17 31.76 14.22
C ALA A 1044 28.34 32.38 13.09
N ILE A 1045 27.41 33.27 13.41
CA ILE A 1045 26.62 34.00 12.42
C ILE A 1045 27.52 34.96 11.62
N ALA A 1046 28.42 35.70 12.29
CA ALA A 1046 29.41 36.57 11.62
C ALA A 1046 30.29 35.80 10.62
N ARG A 1047 30.82 34.65 11.04
CA ARG A 1047 31.62 33.79 10.14
C ARG A 1047 30.81 33.25 8.96
N ARG A 1048 29.54 32.89 9.19
CA ARG A 1048 28.69 32.27 8.18
C ARG A 1048 28.12 33.28 7.17
N SER A 1049 27.81 34.49 7.61
CA SER A 1049 27.34 35.56 6.72
C SER A 1049 28.48 36.28 6.01
N GLY A 1050 29.71 36.17 6.52
CA GLY A 1050 30.85 36.96 6.04
C GLY A 1050 30.78 38.43 6.44
N ARG A 1051 29.88 38.81 7.37
CA ARG A 1051 29.62 40.20 7.79
C ARG A 1051 29.93 40.42 9.27
N PRO A 1052 30.40 41.62 9.66
CA PRO A 1052 30.64 41.93 11.06
C PRO A 1052 29.32 41.87 11.84
N ALA A 1053 29.38 41.33 13.06
CA ALA A 1053 28.24 41.26 13.97
C ALA A 1053 28.53 42.05 15.24
N HIS A 1054 27.63 42.96 15.58
CA HIS A 1054 27.74 43.79 16.78
C HIS A 1054 27.38 42.98 18.04
N SER A 1055 28.15 43.17 19.12
CA SER A 1055 28.00 42.41 20.36
C SER A 1055 28.18 43.28 21.61
N ILE A 1056 27.16 43.33 22.45
CA ILE A 1056 27.18 43.94 23.80
C ILE A 1056 27.12 42.89 24.91
N ILE A 1057 27.05 41.61 24.54
CA ILE A 1057 26.74 40.51 25.47
C ILE A 1057 27.72 40.38 26.63
N ARG A 1058 28.96 40.82 26.41
CA ARG A 1058 30.07 40.77 27.36
C ARG A 1058 29.72 41.37 28.73
N THR A 1059 28.99 42.48 28.74
CA THR A 1059 28.67 43.27 29.95
C THR A 1059 27.20 43.30 30.31
N PHE A 1060 26.31 42.88 29.41
CA PHE A 1060 24.88 42.87 29.63
C PHE A 1060 24.33 41.47 29.95
N GLY A 1061 24.89 40.41 29.36
CA GLY A 1061 24.27 39.08 29.36
C GLY A 1061 23.09 38.96 28.37
N ASN A 1062 22.39 37.82 28.38
CA ASN A 1062 21.25 37.57 27.50
C ASN A 1062 19.96 38.14 28.13
N THR A 1063 19.50 39.29 27.63
CA THR A 1063 18.26 39.97 28.04
C THR A 1063 17.05 39.63 27.16
N SER A 1064 17.10 38.50 26.44
CA SER A 1064 16.04 37.99 25.56
C SER A 1064 15.51 39.06 24.58
N SER A 1065 14.21 39.41 24.63
CA SER A 1065 13.56 40.32 23.67
C SER A 1065 14.18 41.72 23.67
N SER A 1066 14.81 42.15 24.77
CA SER A 1066 15.45 43.46 24.90
C SER A 1066 16.85 43.57 24.26
N THR A 1067 17.44 42.46 23.81
CA THR A 1067 18.85 42.49 23.37
C THR A 1067 19.11 43.28 22.09
N ILE A 1068 18.23 43.19 21.08
CA ILE A 1068 18.40 43.88 19.81
C ILE A 1068 18.28 45.40 19.99
N PRO A 1069 17.23 45.93 20.66
CA PRO A 1069 17.14 47.38 20.88
C PRO A 1069 18.31 47.91 21.74
N LEU A 1070 18.78 47.18 22.76
CA LEU A 1070 19.98 47.58 23.51
C LEU A 1070 21.25 47.57 22.64
N ALA A 1071 21.42 46.54 21.80
CA ALA A 1071 22.55 46.47 20.87
C ALA A 1071 22.49 47.56 19.81
N LEU A 1072 21.29 47.96 19.36
CA LEU A 1072 21.11 49.09 18.45
C LEU A 1072 21.50 50.42 19.09
N MET A 1073 21.18 50.65 20.38
CA MET A 1073 21.60 51.85 21.09
C MET A 1073 23.13 52.00 21.15
N ASP A 1074 23.87 50.89 21.23
CA ASP A 1074 25.34 50.88 21.23
C ASP A 1074 25.94 50.93 19.81
N ALA A 1075 25.29 50.25 18.84
CA ALA A 1075 25.77 50.16 17.47
C ALA A 1075 25.56 51.45 16.66
N LEU A 1076 24.37 52.08 16.75
CA LEU A 1076 23.97 53.20 15.89
C LEU A 1076 24.96 54.38 15.90
N PRO A 1077 25.54 54.82 17.04
CA PRO A 1077 26.55 55.88 17.06
C PRO A 1077 27.82 55.60 16.24
N THR A 1078 28.07 54.32 15.90
CA THR A 1078 29.24 53.88 15.12
C THR A 1078 28.94 53.62 13.64
N THR A 1079 27.67 53.76 13.23
CA THR A 1079 27.20 53.55 11.85
C THR A 1079 27.09 54.86 11.06
N ARG A 1080 27.04 54.77 9.73
CA ARG A 1080 26.88 55.92 8.82
C ARG A 1080 25.47 55.97 8.21
N PRO A 1081 24.96 57.16 7.86
CA PRO A 1081 23.71 57.28 7.12
C PRO A 1081 23.71 56.43 5.85
N GLY A 1082 22.67 55.64 5.66
CA GLY A 1082 22.55 54.71 4.53
C GLY A 1082 23.14 53.32 4.76
N ASP A 1083 23.88 53.09 5.86
CA ASP A 1083 24.36 51.75 6.22
C ASP A 1083 23.15 50.80 6.39
N ARG A 1084 23.27 49.58 5.87
CA ARG A 1084 22.26 48.53 5.96
C ARG A 1084 22.56 47.61 7.13
N LEU A 1085 21.66 47.59 8.10
CA LEU A 1085 21.71 46.74 9.29
C LEU A 1085 20.90 45.46 9.08
N GLY A 1086 21.52 44.31 9.35
CA GLY A 1086 20.85 43.02 9.40
C GLY A 1086 20.41 42.68 10.83
N LEU A 1087 19.13 42.91 11.16
CA LEU A 1087 18.58 42.54 12.46
C LEU A 1087 18.07 41.10 12.40
N VAL A 1088 18.41 40.27 13.40
CA VAL A 1088 17.97 38.87 13.39
C VAL A 1088 17.89 38.27 14.80
N ALA A 1089 16.86 37.46 15.07
CA ALA A 1089 16.64 36.83 16.35
C ALA A 1089 16.12 35.38 16.24
N PHE A 1090 16.36 34.62 17.31
CA PHE A 1090 15.85 33.28 17.57
C PHE A 1090 15.29 33.25 19.00
N GLY A 1091 14.04 32.85 19.19
CA GLY A 1091 13.34 32.76 20.48
C GLY A 1091 12.87 31.35 20.85
N GLY A 1092 12.51 31.16 22.13
CA GLY A 1092 11.87 29.94 22.64
C GLY A 1092 10.51 29.66 22.00
N GLY A 1093 10.11 28.39 21.94
CA GLY A 1093 9.07 27.93 21.00
C GLY A 1093 9.55 27.89 19.55
N ILE A 1094 10.85 28.14 19.33
CA ILE A 1094 11.55 28.06 18.04
C ILE A 1094 10.92 29.01 17.02
N THR A 1095 10.71 30.25 17.47
CA THR A 1095 10.29 31.39 16.64
C THR A 1095 11.51 32.20 16.19
N TYR A 1096 11.51 32.68 14.96
CA TYR A 1096 12.63 33.40 14.36
C TYR A 1096 12.13 34.65 13.65
N ALA A 1097 12.96 35.68 13.61
CA ALA A 1097 12.63 36.86 12.84
C ALA A 1097 13.89 37.56 12.34
N ALA A 1098 13.80 38.23 11.20
CA ALA A 1098 14.85 39.10 10.68
C ALA A 1098 14.27 40.34 10.00
N ALA A 1099 15.00 41.45 10.00
CA ALA A 1099 14.63 42.67 9.29
C ALA A 1099 15.87 43.35 8.73
N ILE A 1100 15.74 43.96 7.55
CA ILE A 1100 16.75 44.85 7.00
C ILE A 1100 16.39 46.28 7.41
N ALA A 1101 17.30 46.96 8.09
CA ALA A 1101 17.16 48.35 8.46
C ALA A 1101 18.18 49.21 7.73
N THR A 1102 17.82 50.45 7.41
CA THR A 1102 18.70 51.43 6.78
C THR A 1102 18.85 52.60 7.74
N VAL A 1103 20.10 52.89 8.13
CA VAL A 1103 20.43 53.94 9.09
C VAL A 1103 20.01 55.31 8.53
N GLY A 1104 19.25 56.05 9.33
CA GLY A 1104 18.80 57.40 9.00
C GLY A 1104 19.94 58.41 9.16
N SER A 1105 19.72 59.62 8.63
CA SER A 1105 20.65 60.73 8.89
C SER A 1105 20.64 61.06 10.39
N PRO A 1106 21.81 61.16 11.07
CA PRO A 1106 21.87 61.49 12.49
C PRO A 1106 21.20 62.84 12.74
N ARG A 1107 20.60 62.96 13.94
CA ARG A 1107 20.19 64.23 14.50
C ARG A 1107 21.38 65.13 14.79
#